data_AF-A0A3B1B1S3-F1
#
_entry.id   AF-A0A3B1B1S3-F1
#
_cell.length_a   1.000
_cell.length_b   1.000
_cell.length_c   1.000
_cell.angle_alpha   90.00
_cell.angle_beta   90.00
_cell.angle_gamma   90.00
#
_symmetry.space_group_name_H-M   'P 1'
#
loop_
_entity.id
_entity.type
_entity.pdbx_description
1 polymer ?
#
loop_
_entity_poly.entity_id
_entity_poly.type
_entity_poly.pdbx_seq_one_letter_code
_entity_poly.pdbx_strand_id
1 'polypeptide(L)'
;MTGLNIPAAPRWAILIVISVLAGYASYKLAGPSVVVPEVAMSQVYPASSGALNILDRSFSLSPAENPLRNEALELMSEDQAKGWILYNKIVETGRARYYHSCFACHGDWLNGTVPAQTTGAHEPGTPNPLQAAFALWRIDIGGSEQEKTPETQQAPATPVAHKKLDETKVWQIITFLTDSAGLVPQSDMAGAGSKNPPLMDMALYQQRCAVCHGEHGANAGPASKRMYPQPRDFSLALFKYKTSPGTLPPRDSDLFHTIKRGLTESGMPAWGHFLSDAQIDSLIPVIKGFDITAAWAPEDADEDDFDEQGYYLKTDFLQISEIEPVTGQVPFSEKSIAQGKVAFDRICIKCHGPEGRGNITTAKSWLEDDWNNRIWPRDLSKPWTWRVTQADGPEAQSREQTIRNIYTRLSIGLPGTPMPAHRATEAGNRDPLGAEDRWHVANYVYSLRQKSVPLGDKPLIQALYVTGPLPDSLDDAAWENTPAVSLRLWPNIIKQERLTTPLNDAVTVRVLYNDEDIAFLLEVNDRTDSRPGEKVSMRVQDRRYRLNPDALAIRFPRVDAVETGPQLLTPHYLHGNNTNPTTQWYWNAGSLEPPQPASKLLMDAIGPAQRLTLRTNDHSLDAQGRWEQGRWRVLMKHPREASNGRDISFNEGLLIPVSFLNWDGSNGEILDRNTRTPWYWLVLSAPTETEQGLVLPVAVSIGVLLLGILLMRAQRSKG
;
A
#
# COMPACT_ATOMS: atom_id res chain seq x y z
N MET A 1 -18.91 -50.84 27.08
CA MET A 1 -18.88 -49.36 27.11
C MET A 1 -20.27 -48.88 27.47
N THR A 2 -20.40 -48.32 28.66
CA THR A 2 -21.64 -47.87 29.30
C THR A 2 -22.33 -46.79 28.47
N GLY A 3 -23.48 -47.12 27.90
CA GLY A 3 -24.32 -46.16 27.19
C GLY A 3 -24.87 -45.12 28.15
N LEU A 4 -24.51 -43.85 27.93
CA LEU A 4 -25.17 -42.74 28.61
C LEU A 4 -26.67 -42.78 28.28
N ASN A 5 -27.48 -43.13 29.27
CA ASN A 5 -28.93 -43.02 29.19
C ASN A 5 -29.31 -41.53 29.35
N ILE A 6 -29.07 -40.77 28.29
CA ILE A 6 -29.52 -39.38 28.19
C ILE A 6 -31.07 -39.39 28.27
N PRO A 7 -31.68 -38.62 29.19
CA PRO A 7 -33.14 -38.51 29.29
C PRO A 7 -33.77 -38.06 27.97
N ALA A 8 -35.05 -38.35 27.74
CA ALA A 8 -35.70 -38.08 26.45
C ALA A 8 -35.64 -36.59 26.04
N ALA A 9 -35.78 -35.66 26.97
CA ALA A 9 -35.74 -34.22 26.72
C ALA A 9 -34.41 -33.72 26.08
N PRO A 10 -33.22 -34.00 26.65
CA PRO A 10 -31.95 -33.60 26.04
C PRO A 10 -31.68 -34.25 24.66
N ARG A 11 -32.21 -35.46 24.38
CA ARG A 11 -32.09 -36.09 23.05
C ARG A 11 -32.86 -35.32 21.97
N TRP A 12 -34.07 -34.86 22.29
CA TRP A 12 -34.87 -34.01 21.39
C TRP A 12 -34.22 -32.64 21.18
N ALA A 13 -33.67 -32.04 22.24
CA ALA A 13 -32.97 -30.77 22.12
C ALA A 13 -31.74 -30.87 21.21
N ILE A 14 -30.92 -31.93 21.37
CA ILE A 14 -29.75 -32.17 20.51
C ILE A 14 -30.17 -32.37 19.06
N LEU A 15 -31.22 -33.14 18.80
CA LEU A 15 -31.70 -33.36 17.43
C LEU A 15 -32.17 -32.05 16.76
N ILE A 16 -32.94 -31.23 17.49
CA ILE A 16 -33.39 -29.93 16.99
C ILE A 16 -32.20 -29.03 16.66
N VAL A 17 -31.20 -28.97 17.54
CA VAL A 17 -29.98 -28.18 17.31
C VAL A 17 -29.22 -28.67 16.07
N ILE A 18 -29.04 -29.98 15.91
CA ILE A 18 -28.37 -30.56 14.74
C ILE A 18 -29.14 -30.25 13.45
N SER A 19 -30.47 -30.36 13.46
CA SER A 19 -31.31 -30.03 12.30
C SER A 19 -31.21 -28.56 11.92
N VAL A 20 -31.22 -27.64 12.89
CA VAL A 20 -31.05 -26.20 12.64
C VAL A 20 -29.65 -25.90 12.10
N LEU A 21 -28.61 -26.51 12.67
CA LEU A 21 -27.23 -26.34 12.19
C LEU A 21 -27.04 -26.91 10.78
N ALA A 22 -27.68 -28.03 10.44
CA ALA A 22 -27.64 -28.59 9.10
C ALA A 22 -28.32 -27.67 8.07
N GLY A 23 -29.49 -27.11 8.41
CA GLY A 23 -30.13 -26.08 7.59
C GLY A 23 -29.25 -24.85 7.37
N TYR A 24 -28.66 -24.35 8.46
CA TYR A 24 -27.74 -23.21 8.41
C TYR A 24 -26.50 -23.48 7.54
N ALA A 25 -25.90 -24.67 7.68
CA ALA A 25 -24.77 -25.10 6.86
C ALA A 25 -25.16 -25.20 5.37
N SER A 26 -26.33 -25.77 5.05
CA SER A 26 -26.84 -25.82 3.68
C SER A 26 -27.12 -24.44 3.10
N TYR A 27 -27.65 -23.51 3.89
CA TYR A 27 -27.83 -22.12 3.47
C TYR A 27 -26.49 -21.44 3.14
N LYS A 28 -25.45 -21.68 3.94
CA LYS A 28 -24.09 -21.18 3.67
C LYS A 28 -23.46 -21.78 2.42
N LEU A 29 -23.76 -23.05 2.11
CA LEU A 29 -23.21 -23.77 0.95
C LEU A 29 -23.98 -23.49 -0.35
N ALA A 30 -25.29 -23.24 -0.27
CA ALA A 30 -26.17 -23.02 -1.42
C ALA A 30 -26.34 -21.54 -1.79
N GLY A 31 -25.77 -20.61 -1.01
CA GLY A 31 -25.73 -19.21 -1.38
C GLY A 31 -25.05 -19.03 -2.75
N PRO A 32 -25.52 -18.08 -3.60
CA PRO A 32 -24.99 -17.91 -4.94
C PRO A 32 -23.48 -17.64 -4.88
N SER A 33 -22.68 -18.62 -5.29
CA SER A 33 -21.25 -18.43 -5.50
C SER A 33 -21.07 -17.81 -6.88
N VAL A 34 -20.94 -16.49 -6.92
CA VAL A 34 -20.46 -15.83 -8.14
C VAL A 34 -19.01 -16.25 -8.32
N VAL A 35 -18.73 -17.03 -9.35
CA VAL A 35 -17.36 -17.35 -9.76
C VAL A 35 -16.78 -16.06 -10.31
N VAL A 36 -16.06 -15.33 -9.46
CA VAL A 36 -15.29 -14.16 -9.89
C VAL A 36 -14.11 -14.70 -10.69
N PRO A 37 -13.94 -14.32 -11.96
CA PRO A 37 -12.75 -14.64 -12.72
C PRO A 37 -11.54 -14.17 -11.91
N GLU A 38 -10.58 -15.05 -11.70
CA GLU A 38 -9.31 -14.65 -11.13
C GLU A 38 -8.74 -13.56 -12.05
N VAL A 39 -8.50 -12.37 -11.51
CA VAL A 39 -7.86 -11.30 -12.28
C VAL A 39 -6.39 -11.70 -12.41
N ALA A 40 -6.12 -12.60 -13.34
CA ALA A 40 -4.78 -12.95 -13.73
C ALA A 40 -4.21 -11.75 -14.46
N MET A 41 -3.45 -10.91 -13.75
CA MET A 41 -2.45 -10.05 -14.37
C MET A 41 -1.29 -10.92 -14.89
N SER A 42 -1.56 -11.87 -15.77
CA SER A 42 -0.54 -12.72 -16.37
C SER A 42 0.16 -11.95 -17.49
N GLN A 43 1.41 -11.57 -17.26
CA GLN A 43 2.29 -11.09 -18.34
C GLN A 43 2.50 -12.23 -19.32
N VAL A 44 1.79 -12.18 -20.45
CA VAL A 44 2.06 -13.07 -21.57
C VAL A 44 3.32 -12.54 -22.26
N TYR A 45 4.45 -13.19 -21.99
CA TYR A 45 5.70 -12.88 -22.69
C TYR A 45 5.66 -13.49 -24.10
N PRO A 46 5.94 -12.72 -25.17
CA PRO A 46 6.20 -13.34 -26.47
C PRO A 46 7.49 -14.16 -26.40
N ALA A 47 7.48 -15.34 -27.02
CA ALA A 47 8.67 -16.18 -27.15
C ALA A 47 9.76 -15.44 -27.95
N SER A 48 10.98 -15.37 -27.42
CA SER A 48 12.09 -14.66 -28.05
C SER A 48 12.55 -15.37 -29.33
N SER A 49 12.44 -14.71 -30.48
CA SER A 49 13.32 -14.97 -31.62
C SER A 49 14.74 -14.52 -31.25
N GLY A 50 15.75 -15.34 -31.50
CA GLY A 50 17.11 -15.21 -30.96
C GLY A 50 17.94 -13.97 -31.35
N ALA A 51 17.36 -12.95 -31.95
CA ALA A 51 18.00 -11.67 -32.28
C ALA A 51 16.99 -10.53 -32.16
N LEU A 52 17.46 -9.35 -31.76
CA LEU A 52 16.62 -8.17 -31.53
C LEU A 52 17.21 -6.93 -32.20
N ASN A 53 16.42 -6.21 -32.99
CA ASN A 53 16.85 -4.98 -33.66
C ASN A 53 16.43 -3.75 -32.85
N ILE A 54 17.39 -2.89 -32.49
CA ILE A 54 17.19 -1.67 -31.68
C ILE A 54 18.14 -0.58 -32.20
N LEU A 55 17.70 0.68 -32.27
CA LEU A 55 18.54 1.82 -32.73
C LEU A 55 19.29 1.56 -34.07
N ASP A 56 18.61 0.96 -35.05
CA ASP A 56 19.17 0.61 -36.36
C ASP A 56 20.33 -0.42 -36.33
N ARG A 57 20.46 -1.19 -35.24
CA ARG A 57 21.46 -2.26 -35.05
C ARG A 57 20.82 -3.56 -34.55
N SER A 58 21.43 -4.69 -34.87
CA SER A 58 21.00 -6.02 -34.41
C SER A 58 21.85 -6.44 -33.21
N PHE A 59 21.19 -6.86 -32.14
CA PHE A 59 21.82 -7.30 -30.88
C PHE A 59 21.48 -8.78 -30.60
N SER A 60 22.48 -9.52 -30.13
CA SER A 60 22.35 -10.88 -29.66
C SER A 60 21.89 -10.90 -28.20
N LEU A 61 21.08 -11.89 -27.82
CA LEU A 61 20.60 -12.06 -26.44
C LEU A 61 21.69 -12.57 -25.45
N SER A 62 22.98 -12.37 -25.76
CA SER A 62 24.13 -12.80 -24.95
C SER A 62 24.58 -11.69 -23.96
N PRO A 63 25.07 -12.03 -22.74
CA PRO A 63 25.68 -11.07 -21.82
C PRO A 63 26.92 -10.32 -22.35
N ALA A 64 27.47 -10.75 -23.49
CA ALA A 64 28.77 -10.29 -24.03
C ALA A 64 28.73 -8.92 -24.76
N GLU A 65 27.57 -8.33 -24.99
CA GLU A 65 27.42 -7.11 -25.81
C GLU A 65 27.35 -5.79 -25.00
N ASN A 66 27.69 -5.78 -23.71
CA ASN A 66 27.69 -4.54 -22.92
C ASN A 66 29.04 -3.79 -23.08
N PRO A 67 29.11 -2.71 -23.88
CA PRO A 67 30.38 -2.03 -24.19
C PRO A 67 31.03 -1.41 -22.96
N LEU A 68 30.23 -0.88 -22.01
CA LEU A 68 30.76 -0.28 -20.78
C LEU A 68 31.34 -1.34 -19.83
N ARG A 69 30.71 -2.52 -19.78
CA ARG A 69 31.25 -3.66 -19.03
C ARG A 69 32.53 -4.19 -19.66
N ASN A 70 32.59 -4.24 -21.00
CA ASN A 70 33.75 -4.72 -21.73
C ASN A 70 34.94 -3.76 -21.58
N GLU A 71 34.73 -2.44 -21.63
CA GLU A 71 35.76 -1.44 -21.34
C GLU A 71 36.33 -1.62 -19.92
N ALA A 72 35.47 -1.85 -18.93
CA ALA A 72 35.92 -2.13 -17.57
C ALA A 72 36.71 -3.45 -17.48
N LEU A 73 36.30 -4.50 -18.20
CA LEU A 73 37.00 -5.78 -18.26
C LEU A 73 38.37 -5.69 -18.95
N GLU A 74 38.46 -4.94 -20.05
CA GLU A 74 39.73 -4.64 -20.72
C GLU A 74 40.67 -3.91 -19.76
N LEU A 75 40.18 -2.88 -19.08
CA LEU A 75 40.98 -2.16 -18.07
C LEU A 75 41.34 -3.05 -16.88
N MET A 76 40.46 -3.96 -16.45
CA MET A 76 40.79 -4.94 -15.39
C MET A 76 41.92 -5.89 -15.80
N SER A 77 42.01 -6.22 -17.10
CA SER A 77 43.09 -7.07 -17.63
C SER A 77 44.45 -6.36 -17.66
N GLU A 78 44.46 -5.02 -17.72
CA GLU A 78 45.66 -4.19 -17.70
C GLU A 78 46.04 -3.75 -16.27
N ASP A 79 45.05 -3.30 -15.50
CA ASP A 79 45.16 -2.81 -14.12
C ASP A 79 43.87 -3.15 -13.37
N GLN A 80 43.93 -4.25 -12.62
CA GLN A 80 42.78 -4.80 -11.90
C GLN A 80 42.10 -3.77 -10.99
N ALA A 81 42.87 -2.90 -10.31
CA ALA A 81 42.32 -1.90 -9.40
C ALA A 81 41.58 -0.79 -10.16
N LYS A 82 42.19 -0.27 -11.23
CA LYS A 82 41.54 0.77 -12.07
C LYS A 82 40.29 0.23 -12.77
N GLY A 83 40.33 -1.02 -13.24
CA GLY A 83 39.18 -1.68 -13.85
C GLY A 83 37.98 -1.81 -12.89
N TRP A 84 38.23 -2.20 -11.64
CA TRP A 84 37.20 -2.23 -10.60
C TRP A 84 36.65 -0.85 -10.25
N ILE A 85 37.49 0.19 -10.18
CA ILE A 85 37.04 1.57 -9.97
C ILE A 85 36.08 2.00 -11.08
N LEU A 86 36.43 1.72 -12.35
CA LEU A 86 35.57 2.04 -13.48
C LEU A 86 34.26 1.26 -13.45
N TYR A 87 34.31 -0.05 -13.20
CA TYR A 87 33.11 -0.89 -13.08
C TYR A 87 32.15 -0.40 -12.00
N ASN A 88 32.67 -0.15 -10.79
CA ASN A 88 31.87 0.34 -9.66
C ASN A 88 31.21 1.68 -9.97
N LYS A 89 31.93 2.59 -10.63
CA LYS A 89 31.39 3.88 -11.09
C LYS A 89 30.24 3.70 -12.10
N ILE A 90 30.35 2.73 -13.02
CA ILE A 90 29.28 2.40 -13.98
C ILE A 90 28.06 1.86 -13.22
N VAL A 91 28.26 0.96 -12.26
CA VAL A 91 27.20 0.38 -11.42
C VAL A 91 26.52 1.48 -10.58
N GLU A 92 27.26 2.36 -9.93
CA GLU A 92 26.72 3.48 -9.15
C GLU A 92 25.91 4.45 -10.01
N THR A 93 26.44 4.80 -11.19
CA THR A 93 25.72 5.66 -12.13
C THR A 93 24.44 4.98 -12.62
N GLY A 94 24.51 3.68 -12.93
CA GLY A 94 23.37 2.85 -13.30
C GLY A 94 22.30 2.78 -12.20
N ARG A 95 22.73 2.58 -10.95
CA ARG A 95 21.88 2.57 -9.76
C ARG A 95 21.14 3.90 -9.61
N ALA A 96 21.86 5.03 -9.63
CA ALA A 96 21.24 6.34 -9.51
C ALA A 96 20.19 6.58 -10.61
N ARG A 97 20.45 6.13 -11.85
CA ARG A 97 19.49 6.24 -12.96
C ARG A 97 18.28 5.33 -12.80
N TYR A 98 18.48 4.08 -12.39
CA TYR A 98 17.38 3.16 -12.12
C TYR A 98 16.46 3.71 -11.03
N TYR A 99 17.03 4.19 -9.92
CA TYR A 99 16.26 4.80 -8.84
C TYR A 99 15.61 6.13 -9.21
N HIS A 100 16.17 6.82 -10.21
CA HIS A 100 15.57 8.03 -10.76
C HIS A 100 14.36 7.74 -11.66
N SER A 101 14.44 6.73 -12.52
CA SER A 101 13.53 6.58 -13.67
C SER A 101 12.68 5.31 -13.64
N CYS A 102 13.14 4.24 -12.98
CA CYS A 102 12.57 2.89 -13.05
C CYS A 102 11.99 2.42 -11.71
N PHE A 103 12.65 2.77 -10.58
CA PHE A 103 12.30 2.30 -9.23
C PHE A 103 10.85 2.57 -8.83
N ALA A 104 10.26 3.69 -9.25
CA ALA A 104 8.87 4.01 -8.90
C ALA A 104 7.88 2.93 -9.36
N CYS A 105 8.12 2.29 -10.52
CA CYS A 105 7.29 1.22 -11.06
C CYS A 105 7.83 -0.17 -10.68
N HIS A 106 9.15 -0.34 -10.68
CA HIS A 106 9.80 -1.65 -10.56
C HIS A 106 10.26 -2.01 -9.13
N GLY A 107 10.21 -1.06 -8.20
CA GLY A 107 10.77 -1.21 -6.85
C GLY A 107 12.30 -1.27 -6.83
N ASP A 108 12.85 -1.55 -5.66
CA ASP A 108 14.27 -1.83 -5.39
C ASP A 108 14.66 -3.29 -5.64
N TRP A 109 13.67 -4.14 -5.93
CA TRP A 109 13.76 -5.56 -5.64
C TRP A 109 14.53 -6.39 -6.65
N LEU A 110 14.70 -5.93 -7.89
CA LEU A 110 15.52 -6.59 -8.92
C LEU A 110 15.29 -8.11 -9.12
N ASN A 111 14.19 -8.64 -8.57
CA ASN A 111 13.77 -10.05 -8.60
C ASN A 111 12.28 -10.19 -8.97
N GLY A 112 11.63 -9.09 -9.38
CA GLY A 112 10.25 -9.11 -9.87
C GLY A 112 9.14 -8.94 -8.83
N THR A 113 9.41 -8.84 -7.52
CA THR A 113 8.39 -8.38 -6.58
C THR A 113 8.34 -6.87 -6.58
N VAL A 114 7.42 -6.25 -7.30
CA VAL A 114 7.19 -4.80 -7.19
C VAL A 114 6.58 -4.43 -5.83
N PRO A 115 6.69 -3.16 -5.38
CA PRO A 115 5.92 -2.65 -4.25
C PRO A 115 4.43 -2.63 -4.65
N ALA A 116 3.76 -3.78 -4.50
CA ALA A 116 2.32 -4.03 -4.56
C ALA A 116 1.49 -3.40 -5.73
N GLN A 117 2.14 -2.81 -6.74
CA GLN A 117 1.51 -2.26 -7.95
C GLN A 117 0.98 -3.35 -8.90
N THR A 118 1.28 -4.63 -8.65
CA THR A 118 0.78 -5.75 -9.44
C THR A 118 0.43 -6.92 -8.53
N THR A 119 -0.76 -6.90 -7.92
CA THR A 119 -1.36 -8.12 -7.34
C THR A 119 -1.87 -8.99 -8.50
N GLY A 120 -0.93 -9.63 -9.19
CA GLY A 120 -1.13 -10.88 -9.88
C GLY A 120 -0.16 -11.87 -9.24
N ALA A 121 -0.64 -13.02 -8.79
CA ALA A 121 0.23 -14.07 -8.29
C ALA A 121 1.34 -14.35 -9.32
N HIS A 122 2.60 -14.32 -8.88
CA HIS A 122 3.68 -14.92 -9.66
C HIS A 122 4.01 -16.28 -9.08
N GLU A 123 4.01 -17.27 -9.97
CA GLU A 123 4.51 -18.61 -9.69
C GLU A 123 5.95 -18.53 -9.18
N PRO A 124 6.31 -19.33 -8.16
CA PRO A 124 7.68 -19.44 -7.71
C PRO A 124 8.51 -20.11 -8.81
N GLY A 125 9.34 -19.32 -9.50
CA GLY A 125 10.38 -19.89 -10.36
C GLY A 125 10.67 -19.21 -11.69
N THR A 126 10.66 -17.87 -11.81
CA THR A 126 11.28 -17.26 -13.00
C THR A 126 12.81 -17.32 -12.91
N PRO A 127 13.48 -18.07 -13.81
CA PRO A 127 14.93 -18.16 -13.87
C PRO A 127 15.51 -17.06 -14.77
N ASN A 128 16.76 -16.71 -14.45
CA ASN A 128 17.75 -16.01 -15.25
C ASN A 128 17.69 -14.46 -15.27
N PRO A 129 18.81 -13.78 -14.92
CA PRO A 129 18.94 -12.33 -15.08
C PRO A 129 18.75 -11.93 -16.55
N LEU A 130 18.06 -10.82 -16.75
CA LEU A 130 17.71 -10.30 -18.07
C LEU A 130 18.91 -10.35 -19.01
N GLN A 131 18.79 -11.07 -20.12
CA GLN A 131 19.68 -10.92 -21.26
C GLN A 131 19.72 -9.43 -21.61
N ALA A 132 20.91 -8.84 -21.65
CA ALA A 132 21.09 -7.39 -21.71
C ALA A 132 20.32 -6.73 -22.88
N ALA A 133 20.24 -7.40 -24.02
CA ALA A 133 19.45 -6.95 -25.17
C ALA A 133 17.93 -6.92 -24.89
N PHE A 134 17.38 -7.82 -24.07
CA PHE A 134 15.97 -7.79 -23.65
C PHE A 134 15.68 -6.65 -22.65
N ALA A 135 16.66 -6.30 -21.80
CA ALA A 135 16.57 -5.11 -20.96
C ALA A 135 16.67 -3.82 -21.80
N LEU A 136 17.56 -3.79 -22.80
CA LEU A 136 17.68 -2.69 -23.76
C LEU A 136 16.35 -2.46 -24.51
N TRP A 137 15.69 -3.55 -24.94
CA TRP A 137 14.38 -3.54 -25.57
C TRP A 137 13.29 -2.88 -24.73
N ARG A 138 13.16 -3.32 -23.47
CA ARG A 138 12.13 -2.84 -22.53
C ARG A 138 12.34 -1.39 -22.13
N ILE A 139 13.60 -0.94 -22.10
CA ILE A 139 13.97 0.41 -21.69
C ILE A 139 13.88 1.41 -22.86
N ASP A 140 14.23 1.01 -24.09
CA ASP A 140 14.25 1.90 -25.27
C ASP A 140 12.96 1.89 -26.10
N ILE A 141 12.35 0.72 -26.37
CA ILE A 141 11.21 0.58 -27.32
C ILE A 141 9.85 0.65 -26.60
N GLY A 142 9.72 1.50 -25.59
CA GLY A 142 8.43 1.72 -24.92
C GLY A 142 7.29 2.28 -25.79
N GLY A 143 7.45 2.38 -27.12
CA GLY A 143 6.37 2.85 -28.00
C GLY A 143 6.66 3.07 -29.50
N SER A 144 7.72 2.51 -30.11
CA SER A 144 7.94 2.68 -31.56
C SER A 144 8.21 1.34 -32.25
N GLU A 145 7.20 0.83 -32.96
CA GLU A 145 7.20 -0.41 -33.77
C GLU A 145 6.61 -1.67 -33.11
N GLN A 146 5.42 -1.56 -32.50
CA GLN A 146 4.46 -2.67 -32.56
C GLN A 146 3.50 -2.44 -33.73
N GLU A 147 3.96 -2.74 -34.95
CA GLU A 147 3.02 -3.07 -36.02
C GLU A 147 2.38 -4.43 -35.72
N LYS A 148 1.04 -4.43 -35.61
CA LYS A 148 0.14 -5.59 -35.82
C LYS A 148 0.39 -6.84 -34.97
N THR A 149 0.24 -6.73 -33.66
CA THR A 149 -0.22 -7.86 -32.84
C THR A 149 -1.58 -7.52 -32.22
N PRO A 150 -2.49 -8.49 -31.99
CA PRO A 150 -3.78 -8.22 -31.36
C PRO A 150 -3.53 -7.63 -29.97
N GLU A 151 -3.79 -6.33 -29.83
CA GLU A 151 -3.60 -5.54 -28.62
C GLU A 151 -4.46 -6.13 -27.49
N THR A 152 -3.90 -7.07 -26.73
CA THR A 152 -4.61 -7.81 -25.68
C THR A 152 -3.91 -7.67 -24.34
N GLN A 153 -4.74 -7.33 -23.35
CA GLN A 153 -4.57 -7.27 -21.89
C GLN A 153 -3.42 -6.49 -21.25
N GLN A 154 -2.22 -6.42 -21.81
CA GLN A 154 -1.08 -5.84 -21.09
C GLN A 154 -0.09 -5.19 -22.06
N ALA A 155 -0.41 -3.99 -22.53
CA ALA A 155 0.67 -3.10 -22.93
C ALA A 155 1.53 -2.83 -21.68
N PRO A 156 2.86 -3.01 -21.73
CA PRO A 156 3.73 -2.55 -20.67
C PRO A 156 3.39 -1.10 -20.32
N ALA A 157 3.41 -0.74 -19.05
CA ALA A 157 3.31 0.64 -18.58
C ALA A 157 4.57 1.45 -18.94
N THR A 158 5.07 1.32 -20.17
CA THR A 158 6.10 2.19 -20.72
C THR A 158 5.41 3.45 -21.22
N PRO A 159 5.82 4.63 -20.76
CA PRO A 159 5.16 5.87 -21.14
C PRO A 159 5.29 6.11 -22.64
N VAL A 160 4.16 6.56 -23.21
CA VAL A 160 4.08 7.15 -24.53
C VAL A 160 5.14 8.25 -24.64
N ALA A 161 6.06 8.08 -25.59
CA ALA A 161 7.13 9.01 -25.97
C ALA A 161 8.20 9.29 -24.89
N HIS A 162 8.99 8.28 -24.53
CA HIS A 162 10.37 8.58 -24.16
C HIS A 162 11.16 8.95 -25.42
N LYS A 163 11.76 10.15 -25.46
CA LYS A 163 12.91 10.42 -26.33
C LYS A 163 13.88 9.25 -26.17
N LYS A 164 14.30 8.60 -27.27
CA LYS A 164 15.33 7.55 -27.32
C LYS A 164 16.31 7.75 -26.17
N LEU A 165 16.39 6.78 -25.26
CA LEU A 165 17.36 6.89 -24.18
C LEU A 165 18.75 6.82 -24.80
N ASP A 166 19.64 7.71 -24.36
CA ASP A 166 21.05 7.65 -24.72
C ASP A 166 21.60 6.26 -24.36
N GLU A 167 22.13 5.54 -25.35
CA GLU A 167 22.58 4.15 -25.28
C GLU A 167 23.47 3.91 -24.05
N THR A 168 24.36 4.86 -23.75
CA THR A 168 25.25 4.84 -22.58
C THR A 168 24.47 4.69 -21.27
N LYS A 169 23.34 5.39 -21.14
CA LYS A 169 22.51 5.39 -19.92
C LYS A 169 21.81 4.06 -19.74
N VAL A 170 21.39 3.43 -20.83
CA VAL A 170 20.73 2.12 -20.79
C VAL A 170 21.73 1.06 -20.35
N TRP A 171 22.94 1.08 -20.92
CA TRP A 171 24.03 0.17 -20.51
C TRP A 171 24.44 0.35 -19.04
N GLN A 172 24.47 1.58 -18.53
CA GLN A 172 24.69 1.83 -17.09
C GLN A 172 23.62 1.14 -16.23
N ILE A 173 22.33 1.30 -16.58
CA ILE A 173 21.23 0.64 -15.85
C ILE A 173 21.37 -0.88 -15.92
N ILE A 174 21.59 -1.45 -17.12
CA ILE A 174 21.76 -2.90 -17.30
C ILE A 174 22.91 -3.43 -16.46
N THR A 175 24.05 -2.72 -16.44
CA THR A 175 25.22 -3.11 -15.65
C THR A 175 24.88 -3.18 -14.16
N PHE A 176 24.15 -2.19 -13.65
CA PHE A 176 23.65 -2.20 -12.28
C PHE A 176 22.68 -3.36 -11.99
N LEU A 177 21.72 -3.63 -12.88
CA LEU A 177 20.77 -4.74 -12.70
C LEU A 177 21.50 -6.09 -12.66
N THR A 178 22.51 -6.24 -13.51
CA THR A 178 23.33 -7.45 -13.63
C THR A 178 24.23 -7.63 -12.41
N ASP A 179 24.92 -6.56 -11.96
CA ASP A 179 25.71 -6.55 -10.71
C ASP A 179 24.85 -6.96 -9.51
N SER A 180 23.66 -6.37 -9.39
CA SER A 180 22.77 -6.61 -8.27
C SER A 180 22.21 -8.04 -8.22
N ALA A 181 22.13 -8.70 -9.37
CA ALA A 181 21.79 -10.12 -9.52
C ALA A 181 22.98 -11.06 -9.23
N GLY A 182 24.14 -10.52 -8.86
CA GLY A 182 25.36 -11.27 -8.56
C GLY A 182 26.18 -11.66 -9.78
N LEU A 183 25.86 -11.11 -10.97
CA LEU A 183 26.59 -11.36 -12.21
C LEU A 183 27.70 -10.31 -12.43
N VAL A 184 28.68 -10.30 -11.53
CA VAL A 184 29.84 -9.40 -11.61
C VAL A 184 30.90 -9.91 -12.62
N PRO A 185 31.76 -9.03 -13.16
CA PRO A 185 32.97 -9.42 -13.88
C PRO A 185 33.78 -10.47 -13.10
N GLN A 186 34.05 -11.62 -13.73
CA GLN A 186 35.00 -12.59 -13.18
C GLN A 186 36.40 -12.18 -13.61
N SER A 187 37.34 -12.14 -12.67
CA SER A 187 38.75 -11.82 -12.95
C SER A 187 39.48 -12.96 -13.68
N ASP A 188 38.93 -14.18 -13.69
CA ASP A 188 39.68 -15.38 -14.06
C ASP A 188 39.01 -16.07 -15.25
N MET A 189 39.68 -16.01 -16.41
CA MET A 189 39.39 -16.85 -17.58
C MET A 189 39.79 -18.31 -17.31
N ALA A 190 39.17 -18.98 -16.34
CA ALA A 190 39.18 -20.44 -16.18
C ALA A 190 38.18 -20.94 -15.13
N GLY A 191 37.15 -21.68 -15.57
CA GLY A 191 36.57 -22.82 -14.85
C GLY A 191 35.91 -22.62 -13.47
N ALA A 192 34.60 -22.84 -13.44
CA ALA A 192 33.80 -23.32 -12.30
C ALA A 192 33.83 -22.50 -10.98
N GLY A 193 32.83 -21.63 -10.82
CA GLY A 193 32.05 -21.49 -9.58
C GLY A 193 32.80 -21.16 -8.29
N SER A 194 33.32 -19.93 -8.17
CA SER A 194 33.54 -19.28 -6.88
C SER A 194 32.47 -18.22 -6.67
N LYS A 195 31.58 -18.40 -5.69
CA LYS A 195 30.69 -17.32 -5.24
C LYS A 195 31.56 -16.38 -4.39
N ASN A 196 31.66 -15.11 -4.78
CA ASN A 196 32.28 -14.10 -3.92
C ASN A 196 31.69 -14.18 -2.50
N PRO A 197 32.49 -13.95 -1.45
CA PRO A 197 31.96 -13.86 -0.10
C PRO A 197 30.86 -12.78 -0.06
N PRO A 198 29.78 -12.99 0.72
CA PRO A 198 28.73 -12.00 0.84
C PRO A 198 29.31 -10.68 1.33
N LEU A 199 28.92 -9.56 0.72
CA LEU A 199 29.29 -8.23 1.20
C LEU A 199 28.80 -8.06 2.65
N MET A 200 29.63 -7.43 3.46
CA MET A 200 29.40 -7.08 4.86
C MET A 200 29.69 -5.59 5.08
N ASP A 201 29.30 -5.09 6.25
CA ASP A 201 29.70 -3.78 6.77
C ASP A 201 29.41 -2.63 5.79
N MET A 202 30.34 -1.67 5.68
CA MET A 202 30.17 -0.48 4.84
C MET A 202 30.02 -0.82 3.36
N ALA A 203 30.65 -1.89 2.87
CA ALA A 203 30.50 -2.31 1.47
C ALA A 203 29.06 -2.76 1.18
N LEU A 204 28.44 -3.50 2.11
CA LEU A 204 27.03 -3.88 2.01
C LEU A 204 26.12 -2.65 2.10
N TYR A 205 26.40 -1.74 3.04
CA TYR A 205 25.66 -0.49 3.19
C TYR A 205 25.67 0.34 1.90
N GLN A 206 26.85 0.55 1.30
CA GLN A 206 26.97 1.32 0.07
C GLN A 206 26.20 0.69 -1.08
N GLN A 207 26.21 -0.64 -1.20
CA GLN A 207 25.51 -1.32 -2.27
C GLN A 207 23.98 -1.27 -2.11
N ARG A 208 23.46 -1.42 -0.88
CA ARG A 208 22.03 -1.67 -0.64
C ARG A 208 21.28 -0.53 0.03
N CYS A 209 21.93 0.27 0.88
CA CYS A 209 21.28 1.24 1.76
C CYS A 209 21.50 2.69 1.29
N ALA A 210 22.70 3.01 0.81
CA ALA A 210 23.12 4.38 0.47
C ALA A 210 22.28 5.03 -0.65
N VAL A 211 21.62 4.24 -1.49
CA VAL A 211 20.75 4.77 -2.56
C VAL A 211 19.55 5.55 -2.02
N CYS A 212 19.08 5.17 -0.82
CA CYS A 212 18.02 5.86 -0.10
C CYS A 212 18.59 6.75 1.01
N HIS A 213 19.46 6.20 1.85
CA HIS A 213 19.96 6.86 3.05
C HIS A 213 21.16 7.79 2.81
N GLY A 214 21.77 7.77 1.62
CA GLY A 214 23.00 8.50 1.31
C GLY A 214 24.26 7.76 1.76
N GLU A 215 25.40 8.12 1.17
CA GLU A 215 26.70 7.48 1.43
C GLU A 215 27.14 7.62 2.89
N HIS A 216 26.73 8.72 3.55
CA HIS A 216 27.01 9.02 4.96
C HIS A 216 25.77 8.90 5.87
N GLY A 217 24.72 8.19 5.44
CA GLY A 217 23.52 7.99 6.28
C GLY A 217 22.62 9.22 6.50
N ALA A 218 22.93 10.36 5.87
CA ALA A 218 22.26 11.64 6.10
C ALA A 218 21.06 11.92 5.16
N ASN A 219 20.26 10.90 4.82
CA ASN A 219 19.09 11.01 3.92
C ASN A 219 19.40 11.71 2.56
N ALA A 220 20.62 11.56 2.07
CA ALA A 220 21.11 12.25 0.87
C ALA A 220 21.14 11.38 -0.40
N GLY A 221 20.56 10.18 -0.34
CA GLY A 221 20.54 9.25 -1.46
C GLY A 221 19.72 9.77 -2.65
N PRO A 222 20.04 9.39 -3.91
CA PRO A 222 19.32 9.87 -5.09
C PRO A 222 17.82 9.53 -5.12
N ALA A 223 17.39 8.52 -4.35
CA ALA A 223 15.98 8.14 -4.25
C ALA A 223 15.20 8.93 -3.18
N SER A 224 15.88 9.49 -2.17
CA SER A 224 15.27 10.14 -0.98
C SER A 224 14.14 11.11 -1.34
N LYS A 225 14.41 12.09 -2.21
CA LYS A 225 13.49 13.18 -2.60
C LYS A 225 12.15 12.73 -3.19
N ARG A 226 12.04 11.47 -3.63
CA ARG A 226 10.80 10.90 -4.21
C ARG A 226 10.04 9.99 -3.26
N MET A 227 10.56 9.76 -2.06
CA MET A 227 9.94 8.89 -1.07
C MET A 227 9.13 9.67 -0.06
N TYR A 228 7.99 9.08 0.32
CA TYR A 228 7.24 9.52 1.49
C TYR A 228 6.93 8.31 2.37
N PRO A 229 7.37 8.32 3.65
CA PRO A 229 8.23 9.32 4.28
C PRO A 229 9.61 9.36 3.63
N GLN A 230 10.38 10.41 3.92
CA GLN A 230 11.80 10.43 3.63
C GLN A 230 12.54 9.30 4.39
N PRO A 231 13.61 8.72 3.81
CA PRO A 231 14.54 7.85 4.51
C PRO A 231 15.03 8.46 5.83
N ARG A 232 15.39 7.60 6.78
CA ARG A 232 15.92 8.04 8.08
C ARG A 232 17.31 8.63 7.87
N ASP A 233 17.52 9.81 8.42
CA ASP A 233 18.84 10.40 8.64
C ASP A 233 19.40 9.82 9.95
N PHE A 234 20.58 9.19 9.88
CA PHE A 234 21.24 8.54 11.01
C PHE A 234 22.16 9.47 11.81
N SER A 235 22.46 10.67 11.30
CA SER A 235 23.48 11.58 11.86
C SER A 235 23.21 12.03 13.28
N LEU A 236 21.93 12.17 13.66
CA LEU A 236 21.54 12.65 14.99
C LEU A 236 21.21 11.53 15.98
N ALA A 237 21.43 10.26 15.63
CA ALA A 237 21.00 9.10 16.42
C ALA A 237 19.50 9.09 16.82
N LEU A 238 18.65 9.85 16.11
CA LEU A 238 17.21 9.97 16.39
C LEU A 238 16.39 8.93 15.63
N PHE A 239 16.12 7.79 16.27
CA PHE A 239 15.35 6.69 15.70
C PHE A 239 13.91 6.66 16.21
N LYS A 240 12.96 6.64 15.25
CA LYS A 240 11.51 6.62 15.52
C LYS A 240 11.04 5.35 16.24
N TYR A 241 11.67 4.21 15.93
CA TYR A 241 11.18 2.89 16.29
C TYR A 241 12.18 2.19 17.21
N LYS A 242 12.12 2.52 18.49
CA LYS A 242 13.02 1.96 19.51
C LYS A 242 12.27 1.41 20.72
N THR A 243 12.86 0.50 21.45
CA THR A 243 12.32 -0.04 22.71
C THR A 243 13.07 0.47 23.93
N SER A 244 14.22 1.11 23.76
CA SER A 244 14.93 1.79 24.86
C SER A 244 14.12 2.97 25.41
N PRO A 245 14.18 3.25 26.72
CA PRO A 245 13.43 4.33 27.34
C PRO A 245 13.98 5.72 27.01
N GLY A 246 13.13 6.74 27.10
CA GLY A 246 13.52 8.16 27.06
C GLY A 246 14.41 8.51 25.86
N THR A 247 15.46 9.29 26.13
CA THR A 247 16.43 9.79 25.14
C THR A 247 17.52 8.79 24.78
N LEU A 248 17.58 7.61 25.40
CA LEU A 248 18.59 6.59 25.06
C LEU A 248 18.48 6.21 23.57
N PRO A 249 19.60 5.96 22.87
CA PRO A 249 19.54 5.54 21.48
C PRO A 249 18.90 4.13 21.35
N PRO A 250 18.50 3.68 20.14
CA PRO A 250 17.91 2.37 19.97
C PRO A 250 18.89 1.26 20.33
N ARG A 251 18.32 0.13 20.75
CA ARG A 251 19.08 -1.11 20.99
C ARG A 251 19.51 -1.72 19.66
N ASP A 252 20.56 -2.52 19.67
CA ASP A 252 21.03 -3.26 18.49
C ASP A 252 19.92 -4.16 17.94
N SER A 253 19.14 -4.77 18.83
CA SER A 253 17.95 -5.55 18.45
C SER A 253 16.84 -4.72 17.79
N ASP A 254 16.70 -3.43 18.12
CA ASP A 254 15.71 -2.56 17.47
C ASP A 254 16.14 -2.25 16.02
N LEU A 255 17.44 -1.95 15.82
CA LEU A 255 18.02 -1.73 14.50
C LEU A 255 17.95 -3.00 13.65
N PHE A 256 18.39 -4.13 14.21
CA PHE A 256 18.33 -5.44 13.57
C PHE A 256 16.91 -5.78 13.08
N HIS A 257 15.91 -5.69 13.96
CA HIS A 257 14.53 -6.01 13.59
C HIS A 257 13.96 -5.04 12.57
N THR A 258 14.33 -3.76 12.63
CA THR A 258 13.90 -2.76 11.64
C THR A 258 14.45 -3.08 10.25
N ILE A 259 15.73 -3.46 10.15
CA ILE A 259 16.34 -3.88 8.89
C ILE A 259 15.73 -5.19 8.39
N LYS A 260 15.64 -6.19 9.27
CA LYS A 260 15.15 -7.54 8.94
C LYS A 260 13.70 -7.53 8.46
N ARG A 261 12.81 -6.81 9.14
CA ARG A 261 11.36 -6.79 8.86
C ARG A 261 10.92 -5.62 8.00
N GLY A 262 11.77 -4.62 7.80
CA GLY A 262 11.43 -3.41 7.07
C GLY A 262 10.37 -2.59 7.80
N LEU A 263 9.80 -1.63 7.07
CA LEU A 263 8.77 -0.73 7.59
C LEU A 263 7.60 -0.65 6.62
N THR A 264 6.47 -1.26 6.98
CA THR A 264 5.22 -1.25 6.22
C THR A 264 4.79 0.18 5.82
N GLU A 265 4.18 0.32 4.64
CA GLU A 265 3.79 1.62 4.09
C GLU A 265 4.94 2.63 4.01
N SER A 266 6.15 2.19 3.66
CA SER A 266 7.30 3.06 3.38
C SER A 266 8.23 2.45 2.35
N GLY A 267 9.24 3.20 1.91
CA GLY A 267 10.28 2.71 1.01
C GLY A 267 11.36 1.84 1.68
N MET A 268 11.21 1.45 2.96
CA MET A 268 12.18 0.60 3.66
C MET A 268 11.76 -0.88 3.59
N PRO A 269 12.40 -1.71 2.76
CA PRO A 269 12.04 -3.12 2.54
C PRO A 269 12.40 -4.02 3.73
N ALA A 270 11.82 -5.23 3.75
CA ALA A 270 12.17 -6.29 4.69
C ALA A 270 13.40 -7.08 4.19
N TRP A 271 14.59 -6.71 4.65
CA TRP A 271 15.84 -7.30 4.18
C TRP A 271 16.06 -8.75 4.62
N GLY A 272 15.32 -9.27 5.60
CA GLY A 272 15.49 -10.63 6.12
C GLY A 272 15.22 -11.75 5.12
N HIS A 273 14.59 -11.44 3.98
CA HIS A 273 14.43 -12.39 2.86
C HIS A 273 15.67 -12.46 1.95
N PHE A 274 16.60 -11.51 2.07
CA PHE A 274 17.71 -11.30 1.13
C PHE A 274 19.08 -11.32 1.81
N LEU A 275 19.15 -10.80 3.03
CA LEU A 275 20.36 -10.73 3.83
C LEU A 275 20.29 -11.76 4.94
N SER A 276 21.41 -12.44 5.16
CA SER A 276 21.58 -13.29 6.34
C SER A 276 21.60 -12.46 7.63
N ASP A 277 21.32 -13.09 8.77
CA ASP A 277 21.37 -12.41 10.07
C ASP A 277 22.76 -11.79 10.33
N ALA A 278 23.84 -12.49 9.96
CA ALA A 278 25.21 -11.97 10.04
C ALA A 278 25.45 -10.71 9.18
N GLN A 279 24.86 -10.66 7.98
CA GLN A 279 24.93 -9.46 7.14
C GLN A 279 24.16 -8.30 7.74
N ILE A 280 22.99 -8.55 8.32
CA ILE A 280 22.21 -7.51 9.00
C ILE A 280 22.96 -7.01 10.24
N ASP A 281 23.53 -7.91 11.04
CA ASP A 281 24.34 -7.55 12.20
C ASP A 281 25.55 -6.69 11.81
N SER A 282 26.21 -7.00 10.68
CA SER A 282 27.34 -6.22 10.16
C SER A 282 26.98 -4.76 9.81
N LEU A 283 25.70 -4.47 9.53
CA LEU A 283 25.24 -3.11 9.22
C LEU A 283 25.00 -2.26 10.47
N ILE A 284 24.82 -2.87 11.64
CA ILE A 284 24.53 -2.16 12.90
C ILE A 284 25.66 -1.20 13.29
N PRO A 285 26.94 -1.60 13.40
CA PRO A 285 28.02 -0.68 13.73
C PRO A 285 28.21 0.40 12.66
N VAL A 286 27.94 0.10 11.38
CA VAL A 286 27.98 1.11 10.30
C VAL A 286 26.93 2.19 10.52
N ILE A 287 25.70 1.82 10.86
CA ILE A 287 24.62 2.77 11.13
C ILE A 287 24.92 3.61 12.36
N LYS A 288 25.45 3.00 13.44
CA LYS A 288 25.90 3.74 14.63
C LYS A 288 27.03 4.70 14.31
N GLY A 289 27.97 4.30 13.45
CA GLY A 289 29.11 5.13 13.04
C GLY A 289 28.75 6.38 12.23
N PHE A 290 27.52 6.52 11.75
CA PHE A 290 27.05 7.79 11.15
C PHE A 290 26.63 8.83 12.19
N ASP A 291 26.55 8.48 13.47
CA ASP A 291 26.21 9.41 14.54
C ASP A 291 27.32 10.44 14.77
N ILE A 292 26.98 11.72 14.65
CA ILE A 292 27.87 12.85 14.97
C ILE A 292 27.62 13.45 16.35
N THR A 293 26.65 12.90 17.09
CA THR A 293 26.24 13.38 18.42
C THR A 293 26.90 12.62 19.56
N ALA A 294 27.72 11.60 19.23
CA ALA A 294 28.36 10.69 20.17
C ALA A 294 27.38 9.96 21.11
N ALA A 295 26.13 9.75 20.70
CA ALA A 295 25.10 9.09 21.50
C ALA A 295 25.42 7.62 21.80
N TRP A 296 26.24 6.97 20.96
CA TRP A 296 26.73 5.61 21.18
C TRP A 296 28.21 5.51 21.57
N ALA A 297 28.93 6.63 21.69
CA ALA A 297 30.31 6.57 22.15
C ALA A 297 30.33 6.25 23.67
N PRO A 298 31.30 5.45 24.16
CA PRO A 298 31.55 5.30 25.58
C PRO A 298 31.73 6.66 26.27
N GLU A 299 31.28 6.78 27.53
CA GLU A 299 31.40 8.03 28.30
C GLU A 299 32.86 8.45 28.53
N ASP A 300 33.80 7.50 28.45
CA ASP A 300 35.24 7.68 28.59
C ASP A 300 35.98 7.77 27.25
N ALA A 301 35.28 7.97 26.12
CA ALA A 301 35.89 8.21 24.82
C ALA A 301 36.70 9.53 24.81
N ASP A 302 37.93 9.47 24.30
CA ASP A 302 38.83 10.61 24.19
C ASP A 302 38.49 11.48 22.97
N GLU A 303 38.85 12.76 22.98
CA GLU A 303 38.63 13.66 21.81
C GLU A 303 39.29 13.14 20.53
N ASP A 304 40.46 12.49 20.64
CA ASP A 304 41.19 11.89 19.53
C ASP A 304 40.49 10.65 18.93
N ASP A 305 39.45 10.13 19.59
CA ASP A 305 38.62 9.03 19.08
C ASP A 305 37.55 9.51 18.08
N PHE A 306 37.46 10.82 17.83
CA PHE A 306 36.52 11.42 16.91
C PHE A 306 37.25 12.12 15.76
N ASP A 307 36.63 12.16 14.58
CA ASP A 307 37.13 13.02 13.50
C ASP A 307 36.66 14.47 13.62
N GLU A 308 37.12 15.31 12.70
CA GLU A 308 36.77 16.74 12.63
C GLU A 308 35.26 16.99 12.43
N GLN A 309 34.51 15.98 11.98
CA GLN A 309 33.07 16.06 11.76
C GLN A 309 32.26 15.49 12.94
N GLY A 310 32.94 14.95 13.96
CA GLY A 310 32.33 14.38 15.17
C GLY A 310 31.95 12.91 15.06
N TYR A 311 32.37 12.21 14.00
CA TYR A 311 32.13 10.76 13.90
C TYR A 311 33.08 9.99 14.82
N TYR A 312 32.54 9.00 15.53
CA TYR A 312 33.33 8.12 16.37
C TYR A 312 34.13 7.11 15.52
N LEU A 313 35.45 7.08 15.70
CA LEU A 313 36.39 6.31 14.88
C LEU A 313 36.59 4.87 15.35
N LYS A 314 36.21 4.55 16.59
CA LYS A 314 36.30 3.21 17.16
C LYS A 314 35.01 2.40 16.94
N THR A 315 35.05 1.12 17.31
CA THR A 315 33.97 0.15 17.08
C THR A 315 33.33 -0.40 18.36
N ASP A 316 33.78 0.06 19.52
CA ASP A 316 33.30 -0.27 20.87
C ASP A 316 32.08 0.55 21.28
N PHE A 317 31.13 0.71 20.36
CA PHE A 317 29.87 1.42 20.61
C PHE A 317 29.10 0.83 21.81
N LEU A 318 28.47 1.72 22.58
CA LEU A 318 27.58 1.36 23.69
C LEU A 318 26.49 0.37 23.24
N GLN A 319 26.23 -0.59 24.13
CA GLN A 319 25.23 -1.64 23.97
C GLN A 319 24.06 -1.36 24.91
N ILE A 320 22.97 -0.80 24.37
CA ILE A 320 21.79 -0.44 25.16
C ILE A 320 21.00 -1.69 25.52
N SER A 321 20.82 -1.93 26.82
CA SER A 321 20.11 -3.12 27.34
C SER A 321 18.74 -2.79 27.92
N GLU A 322 18.52 -1.51 28.25
CA GLU A 322 17.33 -0.96 28.86
C GLU A 322 16.13 -1.06 27.93
N ILE A 323 14.98 -1.40 28.51
CA ILE A 323 13.71 -1.50 27.79
C ILE A 323 12.68 -0.63 28.49
N GLU A 324 11.88 0.09 27.71
CA GLU A 324 10.75 0.87 28.19
C GLU A 324 9.82 -0.02 29.04
N PRO A 325 9.56 0.36 30.31
CA PRO A 325 8.74 -0.46 31.19
C PRO A 325 7.32 -0.62 30.66
N VAL A 326 6.89 -1.88 30.48
CA VAL A 326 5.52 -2.25 30.07
C VAL A 326 4.73 -2.93 31.19
N THR A 327 5.20 -2.82 32.43
CA THR A 327 4.51 -3.35 33.61
C THR A 327 3.22 -2.57 33.88
N GLY A 328 2.21 -3.24 34.44
CA GLY A 328 0.93 -2.60 34.77
C GLY A 328 0.00 -2.40 33.56
N GLN A 329 0.15 -3.21 32.51
CA GLN A 329 -0.74 -3.20 31.36
C GLN A 329 -2.21 -3.31 31.78
N VAL A 330 -2.99 -2.29 31.45
CA VAL A 330 -4.43 -2.27 31.70
C VAL A 330 -5.13 -3.17 30.66
N PRO A 331 -5.96 -4.14 31.09
CA PRO A 331 -6.70 -5.01 30.18
C PRO A 331 -7.60 -4.24 29.21
N PHE A 332 -7.64 -4.70 27.96
CA PHE A 332 -8.54 -4.17 26.95
C PHE A 332 -10.02 -4.37 27.35
N SER A 333 -10.74 -3.27 27.57
CA SER A 333 -12.13 -3.27 28.03
C SER A 333 -12.84 -1.97 27.62
N GLU A 334 -14.16 -1.98 27.52
CA GLU A 334 -14.97 -0.78 27.22
C GLU A 334 -14.69 0.36 28.19
N LYS A 335 -14.54 0.06 29.48
CA LYS A 335 -14.17 1.04 30.51
C LYS A 335 -12.82 1.70 30.20
N SER A 336 -11.80 0.90 29.89
CA SER A 336 -10.48 1.42 29.53
C SER A 336 -10.51 2.23 28.23
N ILE A 337 -11.32 1.84 27.24
CA ILE A 337 -11.48 2.57 25.98
C ILE A 337 -12.11 3.94 26.25
N ALA A 338 -13.14 4.01 27.09
CA ALA A 338 -13.80 5.26 27.46
C ALA A 338 -12.85 6.21 28.21
N GLN A 339 -12.09 5.70 29.19
CA GLN A 339 -11.05 6.48 29.88
C GLN A 339 -9.96 6.95 28.91
N GLY A 340 -9.56 6.07 27.99
CA GLY A 340 -8.56 6.36 26.98
C GLY A 340 -8.97 7.45 26.01
N LYS A 341 -10.25 7.46 25.61
CA LYS A 341 -10.81 8.55 24.79
C LYS A 341 -10.70 9.89 25.49
N VAL A 342 -11.07 9.96 26.77
CA VAL A 342 -10.98 11.21 27.57
C VAL A 342 -9.53 11.70 27.65
N ALA A 343 -8.57 10.81 27.89
CA ALA A 343 -7.16 11.15 27.90
C ALA A 343 -6.64 11.59 26.52
N PHE A 344 -7.05 10.90 25.44
CA PHE A 344 -6.69 11.22 24.07
C PHE A 344 -7.20 12.60 23.65
N ASP A 345 -8.45 12.94 23.99
CA ASP A 345 -9.08 14.22 23.66
C ASP A 345 -8.37 15.43 24.29
N ARG A 346 -7.67 15.23 25.41
CA ARG A 346 -6.95 16.31 26.10
C ARG A 346 -5.69 16.76 25.37
N ILE A 347 -4.96 15.85 24.75
CA ILE A 347 -3.59 16.12 24.27
C ILE A 347 -3.37 15.70 22.80
N CYS A 348 -4.00 14.61 22.33
CA CYS A 348 -3.67 13.98 21.05
C CYS A 348 -4.43 14.57 19.85
N ILE A 349 -5.64 15.09 20.05
CA ILE A 349 -6.54 15.53 18.97
C ILE A 349 -5.99 16.71 18.15
N LYS A 350 -5.05 17.48 18.70
CA LYS A 350 -4.43 18.61 17.99
C LYS A 350 -3.69 18.17 16.74
N CYS A 351 -3.15 16.95 16.74
CA CYS A 351 -2.41 16.36 15.63
C CYS A 351 -3.21 15.23 14.96
N HIS A 352 -3.84 14.35 15.75
CA HIS A 352 -4.51 13.17 15.22
C HIS A 352 -5.98 13.39 14.83
N GLY A 353 -6.59 14.52 15.23
CA GLY A 353 -8.02 14.75 15.11
C GLY A 353 -8.85 13.90 16.09
N PRO A 354 -10.14 14.22 16.27
CA PRO A 354 -11.02 13.50 17.22
C PRO A 354 -11.21 12.02 16.87
N GLU A 355 -11.21 11.69 15.57
CA GLU A 355 -11.37 10.33 15.07
C GLU A 355 -10.04 9.60 14.83
N GLY A 356 -8.91 10.24 15.17
CA GLY A 356 -7.58 9.65 14.99
C GLY A 356 -7.11 9.54 13.54
N ARG A 357 -7.77 10.23 12.58
CA ARG A 357 -7.46 10.13 11.14
C ARG A 357 -6.22 10.93 10.71
N GLY A 358 -5.58 11.65 11.62
CA GLY A 358 -4.41 12.49 11.32
C GLY A 358 -4.77 13.82 10.67
N ASN A 359 -6.03 14.24 10.76
CA ASN A 359 -6.48 15.55 10.31
C ASN A 359 -6.14 16.61 11.37
N ILE A 360 -5.31 17.57 10.99
CA ILE A 360 -4.92 18.66 11.87
C ILE A 360 -6.02 19.71 11.86
N THR A 361 -6.50 20.08 13.04
CA THR A 361 -7.61 21.03 13.21
C THR A 361 -7.15 22.39 13.74
N THR A 362 -5.86 22.55 14.01
CA THR A 362 -5.31 23.75 14.67
C THR A 362 -4.55 24.66 13.71
N ALA A 363 -4.51 25.96 14.04
CA ALA A 363 -3.83 26.98 13.25
C ALA A 363 -2.29 26.97 13.36
N LYS A 364 -1.68 26.08 14.15
CA LYS A 364 -0.23 25.99 14.32
C LYS A 364 0.35 24.92 13.40
N SER A 365 1.18 25.35 12.45
CA SER A 365 1.69 24.59 11.30
C SER A 365 2.93 23.73 11.61
N TRP A 366 2.84 22.81 12.57
CA TRP A 366 3.96 21.92 12.91
C TRP A 366 3.78 20.56 12.23
N LEU A 367 4.00 20.52 10.91
CA LEU A 367 3.94 19.31 10.08
C LEU A 367 5.32 18.92 9.56
N GLU A 368 6.36 19.20 10.32
CA GLU A 368 7.75 19.02 9.90
C GLU A 368 8.49 18.17 10.93
N ASP A 369 9.34 17.27 10.46
CA ASP A 369 10.34 16.64 11.33
C ASP A 369 11.50 17.60 11.62
N ASP A 370 12.44 17.15 12.46
CA ASP A 370 13.59 17.97 12.90
C ASP A 370 14.53 18.37 11.73
N TRP A 371 14.33 17.79 10.54
CA TRP A 371 15.03 18.11 9.30
C TRP A 371 14.16 18.94 8.33
N ASN A 372 13.07 19.54 8.83
CA ASN A 372 12.11 20.33 8.06
C ASN A 372 11.40 19.55 6.94
N ASN A 373 11.41 18.21 6.99
CA ASN A 373 10.64 17.42 6.02
C ASN A 373 9.21 17.29 6.48
N ARG A 374 8.27 17.49 5.55
CA ARG A 374 6.85 17.35 5.84
C ARG A 374 6.53 15.94 6.35
N ILE A 375 5.84 15.82 7.48
CA ILE A 375 5.42 14.53 8.06
C ILE A 375 4.00 14.62 8.62
N TRP A 376 3.15 13.70 8.19
CA TRP A 376 1.77 13.61 8.64
C TRP A 376 1.64 12.57 9.75
N PRO A 377 0.83 12.85 10.79
CA PRO A 377 0.37 11.81 11.70
C PRO A 377 -0.34 10.72 10.89
N ARG A 378 -0.08 9.46 11.27
CA ARG A 378 -0.78 8.32 10.67
C ARG A 378 -2.26 8.39 10.98
N ASP A 379 -3.04 7.81 10.07
CA ASP A 379 -4.43 7.49 10.33
C ASP A 379 -4.47 6.27 11.28
N LEU A 380 -4.77 6.54 12.55
CA LEU A 380 -4.89 5.54 13.61
C LEU A 380 -6.12 4.65 13.42
N SER A 381 -7.04 4.96 12.51
CA SER A 381 -8.12 4.03 12.16
C SER A 381 -7.67 2.93 11.19
N LYS A 382 -6.50 3.07 10.55
CA LYS A 382 -5.99 2.18 9.50
C LYS A 382 -4.80 1.33 9.98
N PRO A 383 -5.04 0.17 10.62
CA PRO A 383 -3.99 -0.64 11.22
C PRO A 383 -2.92 -1.12 10.24
N TRP A 384 -3.26 -1.34 8.96
CA TRP A 384 -2.29 -1.74 7.91
C TRP A 384 -1.22 -0.67 7.65
N THR A 385 -1.42 0.57 8.10
CA THR A 385 -0.44 1.66 7.95
C THR A 385 0.54 1.79 9.11
N TRP A 386 0.34 1.02 10.20
CA TRP A 386 1.14 1.15 11.42
C TRP A 386 2.48 0.43 11.31
N ARG A 387 3.57 1.20 11.39
CA ARG A 387 4.94 0.67 11.33
C ARG A 387 5.35 0.07 12.66
N VAL A 388 5.92 -1.14 12.63
CA VAL A 388 6.48 -1.91 13.77
C VAL A 388 5.57 -2.06 15.00
N THR A 389 4.27 -1.81 14.84
CA THR A 389 3.33 -1.74 15.97
C THR A 389 2.41 -2.96 15.97
N GLN A 390 2.04 -3.47 14.80
CA GLN A 390 1.26 -4.71 14.70
C GLN A 390 2.08 -5.90 15.19
N ALA A 391 1.43 -6.78 15.94
CA ALA A 391 1.98 -8.08 16.28
C ALA A 391 1.23 -9.16 15.49
N ASP A 392 1.95 -10.19 15.05
CA ASP A 392 1.38 -11.36 14.41
C ASP A 392 0.95 -12.41 15.46
N GLY A 393 0.16 -13.39 15.02
CA GLY A 393 -0.26 -14.52 15.86
C GLY A 393 -1.72 -14.46 16.32
N PRO A 394 -2.13 -15.40 17.20
CA PRO A 394 -3.52 -15.52 17.64
C PRO A 394 -4.09 -14.21 18.18
N GLU A 395 -5.31 -13.86 17.80
CA GLU A 395 -5.93 -12.54 18.01
C GLU A 395 -5.76 -11.99 19.43
N ALA A 396 -5.99 -12.81 20.46
CA ALA A 396 -5.85 -12.37 21.85
C ALA A 396 -4.41 -11.99 22.21
N GLN A 397 -3.42 -12.78 21.76
CA GLN A 397 -2.01 -12.52 22.04
C GLN A 397 -1.48 -11.34 21.21
N SER A 398 -1.83 -11.31 19.92
CA SER A 398 -1.45 -10.23 19.02
C SER A 398 -2.09 -8.90 19.43
N ARG A 399 -3.32 -8.91 19.95
CA ARG A 399 -3.95 -7.72 20.55
C ARG A 399 -3.14 -7.17 21.71
N GLU A 400 -2.88 -7.97 22.74
CA GLU A 400 -2.16 -7.49 23.92
C GLU A 400 -0.76 -7.00 23.57
N GLN A 401 -0.07 -7.67 22.65
CA GLN A 401 1.25 -7.22 22.19
C GLN A 401 1.18 -5.95 21.35
N THR A 402 0.18 -5.79 20.49
CA THR A 402 -0.03 -4.55 19.71
C THR A 402 -0.30 -3.37 20.65
N ILE A 403 -1.11 -3.57 21.69
CA ILE A 403 -1.38 -2.53 22.72
C ILE A 403 -0.08 -2.15 23.45
N ARG A 404 0.77 -3.11 23.83
CA ARG A 404 2.10 -2.82 24.39
C ARG A 404 2.94 -1.99 23.44
N ASN A 405 2.97 -2.35 22.15
CA ASN A 405 3.74 -1.61 21.16
C ASN A 405 3.22 -0.16 21.03
N ILE A 406 1.90 0.05 21.00
CA ILE A 406 1.28 1.39 21.00
C ILE A 406 1.69 2.16 22.26
N TYR A 407 1.59 1.54 23.43
CA TYR A 407 2.00 2.13 24.71
C TYR A 407 3.48 2.56 24.66
N THR A 408 4.37 1.72 24.13
CA THR A 408 5.80 2.04 23.99
C THR A 408 6.02 3.24 23.07
N ARG A 409 5.32 3.33 21.91
CA ARG A 409 5.40 4.50 21.01
C ARG A 409 4.87 5.78 21.68
N LEU A 410 3.75 5.68 22.39
CA LEU A 410 3.16 6.80 23.13
C LEU A 410 4.09 7.28 24.25
N SER A 411 4.70 6.34 24.96
CA SER A 411 5.58 6.61 26.10
C SER A 411 6.83 7.35 25.64
N ILE A 412 7.61 6.72 24.75
CA ILE A 412 8.90 7.24 24.27
C ILE A 412 8.72 8.43 23.31
N GLY A 413 7.57 8.51 22.64
CA GLY A 413 7.38 9.38 21.48
C GLY A 413 7.99 8.78 20.21
N LEU A 414 8.04 9.58 19.15
CA LEU A 414 8.75 9.24 17.92
C LEU A 414 9.87 10.29 17.71
N PRO A 415 11.09 10.04 18.22
CA PRO A 415 12.21 10.97 18.11
C PRO A 415 12.46 11.42 16.65
N GLY A 416 12.79 12.70 16.49
CA GLY A 416 12.89 13.30 15.16
C GLY A 416 11.53 13.56 14.52
N THR A 417 10.45 13.77 15.28
CA THR A 417 9.13 14.17 14.78
C THR A 417 8.37 15.03 15.80
N PRO A 418 7.28 15.70 15.39
CA PRO A 418 6.40 16.40 16.31
C PRO A 418 5.64 15.53 17.32
N MET A 419 5.73 14.19 17.27
CA MET A 419 5.07 13.29 18.23
C MET A 419 5.95 13.14 19.49
N PRO A 420 5.59 13.82 20.59
CA PRO A 420 6.46 13.91 21.76
C PRO A 420 6.41 12.62 22.60
N ALA A 421 7.36 12.49 23.53
CA ALA A 421 7.25 11.54 24.63
C ALA A 421 6.11 11.95 25.58
N HIS A 422 5.31 10.99 26.02
CA HIS A 422 4.29 11.21 27.05
C HIS A 422 4.70 10.68 28.43
N ARG A 423 5.92 10.17 28.56
CA ARG A 423 6.64 10.04 29.83
C ARG A 423 7.62 11.20 30.02
N ALA A 424 8.09 11.40 31.25
CA ALA A 424 9.22 12.27 31.50
C ALA A 424 10.50 11.76 30.80
N THR A 425 11.18 12.66 30.10
CA THR A 425 12.47 12.42 29.43
C THR A 425 13.67 12.68 30.33
N GLU A 426 13.48 13.42 31.41
CA GLU A 426 14.51 13.76 32.41
C GLU A 426 14.11 13.22 33.79
N ALA A 427 15.12 12.78 34.55
CA ALA A 427 14.90 12.29 35.90
C ALA A 427 14.35 13.39 36.82
N GLY A 428 13.29 13.07 37.57
CA GLY A 428 12.65 14.00 38.51
C GLY A 428 11.47 14.79 37.93
N ASN A 429 11.28 14.82 36.61
CA ASN A 429 10.11 15.43 35.98
C ASN A 429 8.88 14.52 36.05
N ARG A 430 7.69 15.13 36.07
CA ARG A 430 6.42 14.38 36.02
C ARG A 430 6.09 13.99 34.58
N ASP A 431 5.49 12.83 34.41
CA ASP A 431 4.96 12.41 33.12
C ASP A 431 3.91 13.42 32.60
N PRO A 432 4.00 13.85 31.33
CA PRO A 432 2.92 14.59 30.67
C PRO A 432 1.59 13.83 30.68
N LEU A 433 1.64 12.50 30.60
CA LEU A 433 0.51 11.59 30.77
C LEU A 433 0.90 10.42 31.68
N GLY A 434 0.18 10.25 32.80
CA GLY A 434 0.47 9.19 33.75
C GLY A 434 0.43 7.80 33.11
N ALA A 435 1.17 6.84 33.69
CA ALA A 435 1.31 5.49 33.12
C ALA A 435 -0.03 4.77 32.88
N GLU A 436 -0.98 4.87 33.81
CA GLU A 436 -2.32 4.27 33.67
C GLU A 436 -3.11 4.93 32.52
N ASP A 437 -3.11 6.26 32.42
CA ASP A 437 -3.72 7.00 31.31
C ASP A 437 -3.09 6.63 29.96
N ARG A 438 -1.77 6.42 29.91
CA ARG A 438 -1.07 5.94 28.69
C ARG A 438 -1.58 4.56 28.25
N TRP A 439 -1.84 3.63 29.17
CA TRP A 439 -2.45 2.35 28.85
C TRP A 439 -3.89 2.48 28.35
N HIS A 440 -4.68 3.35 29.00
CA HIS A 440 -6.03 3.64 28.55
C HIS A 440 -6.02 4.21 27.12
N VAL A 441 -5.15 5.17 26.82
CA VAL A 441 -4.97 5.71 25.46
C VAL A 441 -4.54 4.62 24.48
N ALA A 442 -3.62 3.73 24.86
CA ALA A 442 -3.21 2.63 23.99
C ALA A 442 -4.37 1.69 23.64
N ASN A 443 -5.25 1.38 24.61
CA ASN A 443 -6.49 0.63 24.38
C ASN A 443 -7.46 1.39 23.47
N TYR A 444 -7.64 2.70 23.67
CA TYR A 444 -8.47 3.52 22.79
C TYR A 444 -7.93 3.56 21.35
N VAL A 445 -6.63 3.82 21.17
CA VAL A 445 -5.99 3.83 19.85
C VAL A 445 -6.11 2.46 19.18
N TYR A 446 -5.92 1.37 19.91
CA TYR A 446 -6.15 0.02 19.38
C TYR A 446 -7.59 -0.13 18.87
N SER A 447 -8.59 0.36 19.62
CA SER A 447 -10.01 0.25 19.25
C SER A 447 -10.40 1.03 17.99
N LEU A 448 -9.65 2.08 17.62
CA LEU A 448 -9.96 2.90 16.42
C LEU A 448 -9.96 2.09 15.12
N ARG A 449 -9.28 0.94 15.09
CA ARG A 449 -9.32 0.02 13.94
C ARG A 449 -10.73 -0.46 13.59
N GLN A 450 -11.65 -0.48 14.55
CA GLN A 450 -13.04 -0.91 14.35
C GLN A 450 -13.87 0.16 13.62
N LYS A 451 -13.35 1.39 13.49
CA LYS A 451 -13.99 2.51 12.78
C LYS A 451 -13.65 2.56 11.28
N SER A 452 -12.84 1.62 10.79
CA SER A 452 -12.51 1.49 9.38
C SER A 452 -12.91 0.11 8.87
N VAL A 453 -13.26 0.07 7.59
CA VAL A 453 -13.41 -1.20 6.88
C VAL A 453 -11.99 -1.66 6.52
N PRO A 454 -11.58 -2.89 6.86
CA PRO A 454 -10.29 -3.43 6.45
C PRO A 454 -10.15 -3.43 4.93
N LEU A 455 -8.92 -3.36 4.42
CA LEU A 455 -8.66 -3.58 3.01
C LEU A 455 -9.22 -4.94 2.59
N GLY A 456 -9.99 -4.95 1.50
CA GLY A 456 -10.59 -6.15 0.95
C GLY A 456 -9.56 -6.97 0.19
N ASP A 457 -9.56 -8.29 0.43
CA ASP A 457 -8.66 -9.23 -0.25
C ASP A 457 -9.23 -9.72 -1.59
N LYS A 458 -10.51 -9.42 -1.87
CA LYS A 458 -11.23 -9.91 -3.06
C LYS A 458 -11.46 -8.77 -4.06
N PRO A 459 -11.32 -9.03 -5.36
CA PRO A 459 -11.57 -8.03 -6.40
C PRO A 459 -13.07 -7.83 -6.69
N LEU A 460 -13.93 -7.84 -5.66
CA LEU A 460 -15.39 -7.87 -5.79
C LEU A 460 -16.08 -6.82 -4.91
N ILE A 461 -17.02 -6.09 -5.50
CA ILE A 461 -17.91 -5.11 -4.88
C ILE A 461 -19.33 -5.60 -5.08
N GLN A 462 -20.05 -5.83 -3.97
CA GLN A 462 -21.44 -6.28 -4.03
C GLN A 462 -22.38 -5.09 -3.88
N ALA A 463 -23.24 -4.88 -4.88
CA ALA A 463 -24.35 -3.94 -4.78
C ALA A 463 -25.55 -4.62 -4.10
N LEU A 464 -26.18 -3.90 -3.17
CA LEU A 464 -27.35 -4.35 -2.43
C LEU A 464 -28.63 -3.75 -3.03
N TYR A 465 -29.60 -4.61 -3.34
CA TYR A 465 -30.92 -4.18 -3.81
C TYR A 465 -31.72 -3.55 -2.66
N VAL A 466 -32.39 -2.43 -2.94
CA VAL A 466 -33.30 -1.75 -2.01
C VAL A 466 -34.65 -1.53 -2.68
N THR A 467 -35.72 -1.87 -1.98
CA THR A 467 -37.08 -1.58 -2.43
C THR A 467 -37.40 -0.10 -2.20
N GLY A 468 -37.79 0.60 -3.27
CA GLY A 468 -38.16 2.03 -3.20
C GLY A 468 -37.03 2.98 -3.64
N PRO A 469 -37.15 4.29 -3.37
CA PRO A 469 -36.17 5.28 -3.80
C PRO A 469 -34.82 5.07 -3.09
N LEU A 470 -33.73 5.29 -3.83
CA LEU A 470 -32.39 5.26 -3.26
C LEU A 470 -32.12 6.47 -2.37
N PRO A 471 -31.20 6.36 -1.39
CA PRO A 471 -30.81 7.48 -0.55
C PRO A 471 -30.34 8.71 -1.32
N ASP A 472 -30.90 9.86 -0.97
CA ASP A 472 -30.46 11.19 -1.46
C ASP A 472 -29.54 11.90 -0.46
N SER A 473 -29.24 11.28 0.69
CA SER A 473 -28.41 11.83 1.75
C SER A 473 -27.22 10.94 2.05
N LEU A 474 -26.10 11.57 2.43
CA LEU A 474 -24.92 10.87 2.96
C LEU A 474 -25.24 10.18 4.29
N ASP A 475 -26.15 10.70 5.10
CA ASP A 475 -26.44 10.20 6.46
C ASP A 475 -27.62 9.21 6.53
N ASP A 476 -28.05 8.71 5.38
CA ASP A 476 -29.15 7.75 5.32
C ASP A 476 -28.77 6.42 5.98
N ALA A 477 -29.68 5.88 6.80
CA ALA A 477 -29.49 4.64 7.53
C ALA A 477 -29.35 3.41 6.61
N ALA A 478 -29.81 3.48 5.36
CA ALA A 478 -29.61 2.41 4.38
C ALA A 478 -28.12 2.06 4.18
N TRP A 479 -27.22 3.05 4.31
CA TRP A 479 -25.78 2.83 4.19
C TRP A 479 -25.18 2.00 5.32
N GLU A 480 -25.81 1.94 6.49
CA GLU A 480 -25.28 1.22 7.67
C GLU A 480 -25.25 -0.29 7.44
N ASN A 481 -26.24 -0.82 6.71
CA ASN A 481 -26.38 -2.24 6.42
C ASN A 481 -25.84 -2.63 5.04
N THR A 482 -25.31 -1.67 4.28
CA THR A 482 -24.77 -1.94 2.96
C THR A 482 -23.36 -2.55 3.09
N PRO A 483 -23.07 -3.68 2.41
CA PRO A 483 -21.72 -4.22 2.35
C PRO A 483 -20.72 -3.17 1.90
N ALA A 484 -19.63 -3.04 2.65
CA ALA A 484 -18.56 -2.09 2.38
C ALA A 484 -17.27 -2.83 2.05
N VAL A 485 -16.53 -2.32 1.08
CA VAL A 485 -15.21 -2.83 0.72
C VAL A 485 -14.22 -1.69 0.61
N SER A 486 -13.07 -1.80 1.27
CA SER A 486 -11.98 -0.84 1.13
C SER A 486 -10.97 -1.35 0.09
N LEU A 487 -10.74 -0.53 -0.93
CA LEU A 487 -9.87 -0.82 -2.06
C LEU A 487 -8.61 0.02 -1.97
N ARG A 488 -7.47 -0.59 -2.27
CA ARG A 488 -6.18 0.08 -2.27
C ARG A 488 -6.08 1.11 -3.40
N LEU A 489 -5.67 2.32 -3.05
CA LEU A 489 -5.33 3.38 -3.98
C LEU A 489 -3.84 3.35 -4.31
N TRP A 490 -3.52 3.46 -5.60
CA TRP A 490 -2.18 3.44 -6.16
C TRP A 490 -1.88 4.75 -6.87
N PRO A 491 -0.70 5.35 -6.68
CA PRO A 491 -0.34 6.59 -7.35
C PRO A 491 -0.18 6.39 -8.87
N ASN A 492 -0.60 7.38 -9.66
CA ASN A 492 -0.25 7.43 -11.07
C ASN A 492 1.18 7.92 -11.27
N ILE A 493 2.06 6.98 -11.63
CA ILE A 493 3.49 7.22 -11.91
C ILE A 493 3.85 7.04 -13.39
N ILE A 494 2.87 6.68 -14.23
CA ILE A 494 3.14 6.28 -15.61
C ILE A 494 3.25 7.52 -16.51
N LYS A 495 2.30 8.47 -16.41
CA LYS A 495 2.29 9.70 -17.22
C LYS A 495 3.11 10.83 -16.56
N GLN A 496 3.59 11.80 -17.35
CA GLN A 496 4.24 13.01 -16.84
C GLN A 496 3.33 13.76 -15.86
N GLU A 497 3.94 14.48 -14.90
CA GLU A 497 3.37 14.91 -13.60
C GLU A 497 3.16 13.78 -12.57
N ARG A 498 4.07 12.78 -12.56
CA ARG A 498 4.06 11.62 -11.64
C ARG A 498 3.79 11.98 -10.17
N LEU A 499 2.88 11.25 -9.54
CA LEU A 499 2.66 11.29 -8.09
C LEU A 499 3.55 10.25 -7.41
N THR A 500 4.59 10.65 -6.67
CA THR A 500 5.47 9.67 -5.97
C THR A 500 5.22 9.60 -4.46
N THR A 501 4.39 10.49 -3.93
CA THR A 501 4.16 10.64 -2.49
C THR A 501 2.66 10.78 -2.18
N PRO A 502 1.82 9.80 -2.56
CA PRO A 502 0.39 9.84 -2.24
C PRO A 502 0.15 9.80 -0.72
N LEU A 503 -0.88 10.50 -0.24
CA LEU A 503 -1.27 10.50 1.18
C LEU A 503 -2.54 9.69 1.45
N ASN A 504 -3.43 9.63 0.47
CA ASN A 504 -4.63 8.79 0.48
C ASN A 504 -4.26 7.39 -0.06
N ASP A 505 -4.50 6.35 0.74
CA ASP A 505 -4.06 4.98 0.46
C ASP A 505 -5.22 4.01 0.17
N ALA A 506 -6.46 4.40 0.45
CA ALA A 506 -7.62 3.55 0.24
C ALA A 506 -8.91 4.34 0.04
N VAL A 507 -9.82 3.76 -0.75
CA VAL A 507 -11.22 4.21 -0.92
C VAL A 507 -12.16 3.11 -0.42
N THR A 508 -13.14 3.47 0.40
CA THR A 508 -14.21 2.54 0.82
C THR A 508 -15.44 2.77 -0.03
N VAL A 509 -16.01 1.69 -0.55
CA VAL A 509 -17.12 1.72 -1.49
C VAL A 509 -18.31 0.95 -0.91
N ARG A 510 -19.49 1.56 -0.96
CA ARG A 510 -20.79 0.92 -0.76
C ARG A 510 -21.65 1.20 -1.98
N VAL A 511 -22.46 0.22 -2.38
CA VAL A 511 -23.31 0.35 -3.57
C VAL A 511 -24.72 -0.13 -3.24
N LEU A 512 -25.70 0.74 -3.49
CA LEU A 512 -27.12 0.44 -3.43
C LEU A 512 -27.71 0.56 -4.82
N TYR A 513 -28.72 -0.24 -5.12
CA TYR A 513 -29.44 -0.13 -6.39
C TYR A 513 -30.91 -0.51 -6.22
N ASN A 514 -31.77 -0.01 -7.08
CA ASN A 514 -33.18 -0.40 -7.20
C ASN A 514 -33.50 -0.69 -8.67
N ASP A 515 -34.76 -0.69 -9.08
CA ASP A 515 -35.12 -0.98 -10.48
C ASP A 515 -34.72 0.13 -11.47
N GLU A 516 -34.55 1.37 -11.00
CA GLU A 516 -34.35 2.56 -11.85
C GLU A 516 -32.93 3.13 -11.77
N ASP A 517 -32.33 3.16 -10.57
CA ASP A 517 -31.13 3.88 -10.22
C ASP A 517 -30.08 2.98 -9.54
N ILE A 518 -28.83 3.45 -9.57
CA ILE A 518 -27.72 2.92 -8.79
C ILE A 518 -27.01 4.07 -8.08
N ALA A 519 -26.63 3.84 -6.82
CA ALA A 519 -25.98 4.82 -5.96
C ALA A 519 -24.70 4.25 -5.36
N PHE A 520 -23.60 5.01 -5.49
CA PHE A 520 -22.31 4.70 -4.91
C PHE A 520 -22.01 5.70 -3.79
N LEU A 521 -21.69 5.18 -2.60
CA LEU A 521 -21.10 5.96 -1.53
C LEU A 521 -19.61 5.65 -1.48
N LEU A 522 -18.80 6.66 -1.79
CA LEU A 522 -17.34 6.61 -1.72
C LEU A 522 -16.87 7.32 -0.45
N GLU A 523 -15.97 6.69 0.29
CA GLU A 523 -15.32 7.30 1.44
C GLU A 523 -13.79 7.25 1.29
N VAL A 524 -13.14 8.41 1.42
CA VAL A 524 -11.68 8.52 1.46
C VAL A 524 -11.29 9.26 2.72
N ASN A 525 -10.43 8.67 3.54
CA ASN A 525 -9.86 9.36 4.71
C ASN A 525 -8.79 10.36 4.23
N ASP A 526 -9.24 11.55 3.85
CA ASP A 526 -8.41 12.69 3.48
C ASP A 526 -8.19 13.60 4.69
N ARG A 527 -6.93 13.87 5.02
CA ARG A 527 -6.55 14.64 6.22
C ARG A 527 -6.94 16.11 6.11
N THR A 528 -7.23 16.59 4.91
CA THR A 528 -7.51 17.98 4.60
C THR A 528 -8.84 18.13 3.89
N ASP A 529 -9.48 19.28 4.10
CA ASP A 529 -10.53 19.76 3.23
C ASP A 529 -9.86 20.64 2.18
N SER A 530 -9.40 20.07 1.06
CA SER A 530 -8.54 20.80 0.12
C SER A 530 -9.30 21.81 -0.74
N ARG A 531 -10.51 22.23 -0.36
CA ARG A 531 -11.22 23.30 -1.05
C ARG A 531 -10.41 24.61 -0.94
N PRO A 532 -10.01 25.25 -2.07
CA PRO A 532 -9.32 26.52 -2.03
C PRO A 532 -10.10 27.57 -1.21
N GLY A 533 -9.40 28.29 -0.32
CA GLY A 533 -10.02 29.20 0.66
C GLY A 533 -10.21 28.58 2.06
N GLU A 534 -10.10 27.25 2.22
CA GLU A 534 -10.11 26.64 3.55
C GLU A 534 -8.80 26.95 4.30
N LYS A 535 -8.93 27.58 5.47
CA LYS A 535 -7.83 28.26 6.18
C LYS A 535 -6.78 27.30 6.73
N VAL A 536 -7.18 26.08 7.10
CA VAL A 536 -6.27 25.07 7.66
C VAL A 536 -5.51 24.41 6.51
N SER A 537 -6.19 23.85 5.52
CA SER A 537 -5.65 23.23 4.31
C SER A 537 -4.71 24.17 3.57
N MET A 538 -5.05 25.45 3.38
CA MET A 538 -4.16 26.44 2.77
C MET A 538 -2.83 26.64 3.54
N ARG A 539 -2.82 26.39 4.85
CA ARG A 539 -1.64 26.54 5.70
C ARG A 539 -0.79 25.26 5.72
N VAL A 540 -1.44 24.11 5.71
CA VAL A 540 -0.80 22.79 5.82
C VAL A 540 -0.51 22.12 4.48
N GLN A 541 -1.00 22.69 3.37
CA GLN A 541 -0.70 22.21 2.02
C GLN A 541 0.81 22.15 1.76
N ASP A 542 1.20 21.30 0.83
CA ASP A 542 2.54 21.35 0.27
C ASP A 542 2.71 22.64 -0.55
N ARG A 543 3.51 23.58 -0.04
CA ARG A 543 3.73 24.90 -0.66
C ARG A 543 4.38 24.85 -2.04
N ARG A 544 4.88 23.68 -2.46
CA ARG A 544 5.39 23.48 -3.83
C ARG A 544 4.26 23.45 -4.87
N TYR A 545 3.03 23.23 -4.43
CA TYR A 545 1.86 23.12 -5.29
C TYR A 545 0.81 24.17 -4.94
N ARG A 546 -0.02 24.50 -5.92
CA ARG A 546 -1.25 25.26 -5.69
C ARG A 546 -2.29 24.32 -5.09
N LEU A 547 -2.99 24.74 -4.04
CA LEU A 547 -4.15 24.03 -3.53
C LEU A 547 -5.19 23.85 -4.64
N ASN A 548 -5.49 22.59 -4.96
CA ASN A 548 -6.57 22.24 -5.85
C ASN A 548 -7.72 21.64 -5.02
N PRO A 549 -8.97 21.73 -5.48
CA PRO A 549 -10.07 21.05 -4.81
C PRO A 549 -9.92 19.53 -4.88
N ASP A 550 -10.28 18.86 -3.78
CA ASP A 550 -10.36 17.40 -3.77
C ASP A 550 -11.38 16.91 -4.79
N ALA A 551 -11.12 15.73 -5.35
CA ALA A 551 -12.01 15.12 -6.32
C ALA A 551 -12.01 13.60 -6.20
N LEU A 552 -13.14 13.00 -6.58
CA LEU A 552 -13.31 11.57 -6.68
C LEU A 552 -13.94 11.24 -8.03
N ALA A 553 -13.60 10.07 -8.57
CA ALA A 553 -14.23 9.57 -9.78
C ALA A 553 -14.46 8.07 -9.77
N ILE A 554 -15.50 7.64 -10.48
CA ILE A 554 -15.78 6.25 -10.81
C ILE A 554 -15.61 6.08 -12.31
N ARG A 555 -14.95 5.02 -12.74
CA ARG A 555 -14.71 4.72 -14.14
C ARG A 555 -15.31 3.37 -14.50
N PHE A 556 -15.96 3.35 -15.65
CA PHE A 556 -16.53 2.17 -16.28
C PHE A 556 -16.02 2.03 -17.72
N PRO A 557 -15.88 0.80 -18.25
CA PRO A 557 -15.77 0.60 -19.69
C PRO A 557 -17.05 1.07 -20.40
N ARG A 558 -16.97 1.33 -21.70
CA ARG A 558 -18.16 1.38 -22.56
C ARG A 558 -18.64 -0.02 -22.92
N VAL A 559 -19.89 -0.16 -23.39
CA VAL A 559 -20.52 -1.46 -23.70
C VAL A 559 -19.74 -2.28 -24.72
N ASP A 560 -19.09 -1.62 -25.68
CA ASP A 560 -18.26 -2.20 -26.73
C ASP A 560 -16.80 -2.47 -26.33
N ALA A 561 -16.41 -2.09 -25.10
CA ALA A 561 -15.04 -2.13 -24.62
C ALA A 561 -14.71 -3.34 -23.71
N VAL A 562 -15.63 -4.32 -23.63
CA VAL A 562 -15.43 -5.56 -22.86
C VAL A 562 -15.71 -6.76 -23.77
N GLU A 563 -14.65 -7.39 -24.28
CA GLU A 563 -14.78 -8.65 -25.00
C GLU A 563 -14.81 -9.82 -24.02
N THR A 564 -15.92 -10.56 -24.00
CA THR A 564 -16.06 -11.82 -23.26
C THR A 564 -15.52 -12.98 -24.10
N GLY A 565 -14.19 -13.06 -24.22
CA GLY A 565 -13.48 -14.24 -24.72
C GLY A 565 -13.05 -15.18 -23.58
N PRO A 566 -12.27 -16.24 -23.85
CA PRO A 566 -11.65 -17.07 -22.80
C PRO A 566 -10.71 -16.27 -21.87
N GLN A 567 -10.32 -15.06 -22.27
CA GLN A 567 -9.68 -14.04 -21.45
C GLN A 567 -10.56 -12.77 -21.50
N LEU A 568 -10.89 -12.23 -20.33
CA LEU A 568 -11.77 -11.06 -20.20
C LEU A 568 -10.96 -9.77 -20.42
N LEU A 569 -11.21 -9.06 -21.51
CA LEU A 569 -10.47 -7.85 -21.87
C LEU A 569 -11.08 -6.62 -21.18
N THR A 570 -10.40 -6.08 -20.16
CA THR A 570 -10.74 -4.77 -19.57
C THR A 570 -9.96 -3.65 -20.24
N PRO A 571 -10.50 -2.42 -20.34
CA PRO A 571 -9.77 -1.29 -20.91
C PRO A 571 -8.44 -1.00 -20.24
N HIS A 572 -7.51 -0.41 -20.99
CA HIS A 572 -6.20 -0.02 -20.48
C HIS A 572 -6.30 0.85 -19.21
N TYR A 573 -5.40 0.61 -18.25
CA TYR A 573 -5.41 1.19 -16.90
C TYR A 573 -5.39 2.74 -16.87
N LEU A 574 -4.79 3.37 -17.87
CA LEU A 574 -4.79 4.82 -18.06
C LEU A 574 -5.87 5.26 -19.06
N HIS A 575 -7.13 5.36 -18.61
CA HIS A 575 -8.22 5.93 -19.41
C HIS A 575 -8.63 5.13 -20.66
N GLY A 576 -8.40 3.81 -20.68
CA GLY A 576 -8.71 2.99 -21.84
C GLY A 576 -7.80 3.27 -23.04
N ASN A 577 -8.31 3.04 -24.24
CA ASN A 577 -7.69 3.41 -25.51
C ASN A 577 -8.79 3.65 -26.55
N ASN A 578 -8.42 3.89 -27.82
CA ASN A 578 -9.40 4.14 -28.88
C ASN A 578 -10.32 2.94 -29.14
N THR A 579 -9.86 1.72 -28.89
CA THR A 579 -10.64 0.48 -29.09
C THR A 579 -11.48 0.11 -27.87
N ASN A 580 -11.01 0.46 -26.67
CA ASN A 580 -11.65 0.18 -25.39
C ASN A 580 -11.80 1.51 -24.61
N PRO A 581 -12.75 2.38 -25.00
CA PRO A 581 -13.00 3.63 -24.32
C PRO A 581 -13.63 3.44 -22.94
N THR A 582 -13.53 4.46 -22.10
CA THR A 582 -14.12 4.47 -20.74
C THR A 582 -14.97 5.71 -20.52
N THR A 583 -15.99 5.55 -19.68
CA THR A 583 -16.82 6.64 -19.16
C THR A 583 -16.46 6.86 -17.70
N GLN A 584 -16.38 8.12 -17.29
CA GLN A 584 -16.00 8.52 -15.94
C GLN A 584 -17.05 9.44 -15.33
N TRP A 585 -17.54 9.05 -14.15
CA TRP A 585 -18.35 9.88 -13.27
C TRP A 585 -17.39 10.66 -12.39
N TYR A 586 -17.43 11.98 -12.45
CA TYR A 586 -16.48 12.84 -11.76
C TYR A 586 -17.20 13.80 -10.81
N TRP A 587 -16.74 13.86 -9.57
CA TRP A 587 -17.17 14.84 -8.58
C TRP A 587 -15.96 15.65 -8.09
N ASN A 588 -16.16 16.94 -7.91
CA ASN A 588 -15.16 17.88 -7.42
C ASN A 588 -15.72 18.75 -6.31
N ALA A 589 -14.94 18.95 -5.24
CA ALA A 589 -15.37 19.64 -4.03
C ALA A 589 -15.66 21.15 -4.21
N GLY A 590 -15.18 21.77 -5.30
CA GLY A 590 -15.29 23.21 -5.53
C GLY A 590 -14.35 24.03 -4.63
N SER A 591 -14.63 25.31 -4.46
CA SER A 591 -13.79 26.21 -3.66
C SER A 591 -14.62 27.10 -2.74
N LEU A 592 -14.03 27.48 -1.61
CA LEU A 592 -14.58 28.49 -0.70
C LEU A 592 -14.21 29.89 -1.16
N GLU A 593 -13.00 30.09 -1.69
CA GLU A 593 -12.50 31.39 -2.19
C GLU A 593 -11.70 31.21 -3.50
N PRO A 594 -12.18 31.76 -4.64
CA PRO A 594 -13.52 32.32 -4.83
C PRO A 594 -14.61 31.25 -4.62
N PRO A 595 -15.82 31.60 -4.17
CA PRO A 595 -16.88 30.61 -3.97
C PRO A 595 -17.22 29.89 -5.29
N GLN A 596 -16.98 28.59 -5.34
CA GLN A 596 -17.43 27.70 -6.42
C GLN A 596 -18.07 26.48 -5.77
N PRO A 597 -19.34 26.17 -6.10
CA PRO A 597 -19.99 24.98 -5.54
C PRO A 597 -19.28 23.72 -6.04
N ALA A 598 -19.53 22.61 -5.33
CA ALA A 598 -19.14 21.31 -5.83
C ALA A 598 -19.73 21.06 -7.23
N SER A 599 -18.96 20.40 -8.10
CA SER A 599 -19.38 20.12 -9.47
C SER A 599 -19.37 18.62 -9.74
N LYS A 600 -20.22 18.20 -10.68
CA LYS A 600 -20.39 16.82 -11.11
C LYS A 600 -20.47 16.78 -12.63
N LEU A 601 -19.75 15.85 -13.24
CA LEU A 601 -19.58 15.77 -14.69
C LEU A 601 -19.45 14.32 -15.13
N LEU A 602 -20.05 14.01 -16.27
CA LEU A 602 -19.72 12.81 -17.03
C LEU A 602 -18.60 13.15 -18.03
N MET A 603 -17.62 12.27 -18.12
CA MET A 603 -16.46 12.44 -19.00
C MET A 603 -16.18 11.17 -19.80
N ASP A 604 -15.69 11.36 -21.01
CA ASP A 604 -15.23 10.29 -21.89
C ASP A 604 -13.70 10.26 -21.95
N ALA A 605 -13.16 9.05 -21.91
CA ALA A 605 -11.73 8.79 -21.92
C ALA A 605 -11.39 7.74 -22.99
N ILE A 606 -10.44 8.06 -23.87
CA ILE A 606 -9.99 7.22 -24.99
C ILE A 606 -8.47 7.04 -24.99
N GLY A 607 -7.91 6.95 -23.78
CA GLY A 607 -6.51 6.68 -23.52
C GLY A 607 -5.71 7.89 -23.02
N PRO A 608 -4.45 7.63 -22.59
CA PRO A 608 -3.66 8.58 -21.82
C PRO A 608 -3.15 9.77 -22.64
N ALA A 609 -3.06 9.64 -23.96
CA ALA A 609 -2.58 10.71 -24.84
C ALA A 609 -3.65 11.77 -25.14
N GLN A 610 -4.92 11.44 -24.94
CA GLN A 610 -6.05 12.30 -25.28
C GLN A 610 -6.59 13.03 -24.06
N ARG A 611 -7.13 14.24 -24.25
CA ARG A 611 -7.84 14.95 -23.19
C ARG A 611 -9.20 14.30 -22.95
N LEU A 612 -9.63 14.29 -21.69
CA LEU A 612 -10.97 13.87 -21.33
C LEU A 612 -12.00 14.76 -22.04
N THR A 613 -13.02 14.15 -22.63
CA THR A 613 -14.10 14.88 -23.29
C THR A 613 -15.26 15.04 -22.31
N LEU A 614 -15.60 16.29 -21.97
CA LEU A 614 -16.67 16.59 -21.01
C LEU A 614 -18.04 16.47 -21.68
N ARG A 615 -19.00 15.82 -21.02
CA ARG A 615 -20.38 15.73 -21.48
C ARG A 615 -21.24 16.82 -20.84
N THR A 616 -21.16 18.03 -21.37
CA THR A 616 -21.82 19.20 -20.77
C THR A 616 -23.35 19.16 -20.83
N ASN A 617 -23.92 18.38 -21.73
CA ASN A 617 -25.36 18.29 -21.97
C ASN A 617 -26.01 17.06 -21.30
N ASP A 618 -25.22 16.28 -20.56
CA ASP A 618 -25.68 15.08 -19.87
C ASP A 618 -25.68 15.34 -18.36
N HIS A 619 -26.89 15.41 -17.79
CA HIS A 619 -27.12 15.73 -16.38
C HIS A 619 -27.69 14.54 -15.59
N SER A 620 -27.58 13.33 -16.14
CA SER A 620 -28.06 12.09 -15.53
C SER A 620 -27.31 11.71 -14.25
N LEU A 621 -26.07 12.21 -14.08
CA LEU A 621 -25.30 12.03 -12.86
C LEU A 621 -25.69 13.06 -11.79
N ASP A 622 -26.21 12.56 -10.67
CA ASP A 622 -26.31 13.31 -9.44
C ASP A 622 -25.15 12.98 -8.49
N ALA A 623 -24.65 13.97 -7.76
CA ALA A 623 -23.56 13.77 -6.83
C ALA A 623 -23.47 14.88 -5.79
N GLN A 624 -23.07 14.50 -4.58
CA GLN A 624 -22.80 15.40 -3.47
C GLN A 624 -21.67 14.85 -2.61
N GLY A 625 -20.98 15.72 -1.89
CA GLY A 625 -19.94 15.29 -0.97
C GLY A 625 -19.80 16.19 0.24
N ARG A 626 -19.37 15.60 1.35
CA ARG A 626 -19.08 16.30 2.61
C ARG A 626 -17.75 15.83 3.16
N TRP A 627 -16.91 16.79 3.52
CA TRP A 627 -15.72 16.53 4.33
C TRP A 627 -16.08 16.71 5.80
N GLU A 628 -15.73 15.72 6.61
CA GLU A 628 -15.98 15.76 8.05
C GLU A 628 -14.90 14.96 8.78
N GLN A 629 -14.19 15.64 9.69
CA GLN A 629 -13.19 15.03 10.59
C GLN A 629 -12.18 14.12 9.87
N GLY A 630 -11.57 14.61 8.79
CA GLY A 630 -10.53 13.87 8.07
C GLY A 630 -11.06 12.78 7.13
N ARG A 631 -12.29 12.93 6.63
CA ARG A 631 -12.90 12.00 5.67
C ARG A 631 -13.81 12.75 4.71
N TRP A 632 -13.63 12.49 3.42
CA TRP A 632 -14.64 12.78 2.41
C TRP A 632 -15.63 11.62 2.31
N ARG A 633 -16.93 11.93 2.33
CA ARG A 633 -18.01 11.03 1.92
C ARG A 633 -18.65 11.63 0.67
N VAL A 634 -18.68 10.88 -0.43
CA VAL A 634 -19.22 11.33 -1.72
C VAL A 634 -20.24 10.33 -2.21
N LEU A 635 -21.47 10.80 -2.42
CA LEU A 635 -22.55 10.06 -3.04
C LEU A 635 -22.58 10.40 -4.53
N MET A 636 -22.60 9.38 -5.38
CA MET A 636 -22.87 9.52 -6.82
C MET A 636 -24.03 8.60 -7.18
N LYS A 637 -25.09 9.16 -7.78
CA LYS A 637 -26.29 8.44 -8.22
C LYS A 637 -26.50 8.65 -9.71
N HIS A 638 -26.88 7.59 -10.40
CA HIS A 638 -27.11 7.59 -11.84
C HIS A 638 -28.20 6.56 -12.19
N PRO A 639 -28.99 6.77 -13.27
CA PRO A 639 -29.89 5.76 -13.79
C PRO A 639 -29.16 4.45 -14.13
N ARG A 640 -29.79 3.30 -13.89
CA ARG A 640 -29.21 1.99 -14.23
C ARG A 640 -29.11 1.78 -15.73
N GLU A 641 -30.11 2.25 -16.47
CA GLU A 641 -30.17 2.09 -17.92
C GLU A 641 -29.47 3.25 -18.62
N ALA A 642 -28.47 2.92 -19.43
CA ALA A 642 -27.77 3.89 -20.24
C ALA A 642 -28.64 4.32 -21.45
N SER A 643 -29.15 5.55 -21.40
CA SER A 643 -30.02 6.09 -22.46
C SER A 643 -29.31 6.36 -23.80
N ASN A 644 -27.97 6.37 -23.81
CA ASN A 644 -27.17 6.76 -24.97
C ASN A 644 -26.62 5.58 -25.79
N GLY A 645 -26.87 4.34 -25.37
CA GLY A 645 -26.41 3.12 -26.06
C GLY A 645 -24.89 2.92 -26.11
N ARG A 646 -24.11 3.73 -25.40
CA ARG A 646 -22.64 3.68 -25.35
C ARG A 646 -22.11 3.31 -23.96
N ASP A 647 -22.76 3.82 -22.91
CA ASP A 647 -22.40 3.49 -21.53
C ASP A 647 -23.00 2.16 -21.11
N ILE A 648 -22.37 1.52 -20.12
CA ILE A 648 -22.88 0.29 -19.55
C ILE A 648 -24.23 0.50 -18.86
N SER A 649 -25.15 -0.44 -19.09
CA SER A 649 -26.32 -0.62 -18.23
C SER A 649 -25.96 -1.53 -17.05
N PHE A 650 -26.44 -1.18 -15.85
CA PHE A 650 -26.18 -1.92 -14.63
C PHE A 650 -27.19 -3.06 -14.47
N ASN A 651 -26.97 -4.15 -15.21
CA ASN A 651 -27.84 -5.31 -15.21
C ASN A 651 -27.44 -6.33 -14.12
N GLU A 652 -28.45 -6.99 -13.55
CA GLU A 652 -28.23 -8.03 -12.54
C GLU A 652 -27.57 -9.26 -13.14
N GLY A 653 -26.79 -9.98 -12.33
CA GLY A 653 -26.11 -11.22 -12.75
C GLY A 653 -24.90 -11.01 -13.66
N LEU A 654 -24.56 -9.77 -14.02
CA LEU A 654 -23.34 -9.44 -14.76
C LEU A 654 -22.21 -9.02 -13.82
N LEU A 655 -20.98 -9.33 -14.22
CA LEU A 655 -19.76 -8.78 -13.65
C LEU A 655 -19.39 -7.50 -14.39
N ILE A 656 -19.45 -6.37 -13.72
CA ILE A 656 -19.23 -5.05 -14.32
C ILE A 656 -17.83 -4.54 -13.90
N PRO A 657 -16.88 -4.29 -14.82
CA PRO A 657 -15.61 -3.69 -14.46
C PRO A 657 -15.78 -2.27 -13.91
N VAL A 658 -15.17 -1.97 -12.78
CA VAL A 658 -15.17 -0.64 -12.15
C VAL A 658 -13.81 -0.27 -11.58
N SER A 659 -13.42 1.00 -11.70
CA SER A 659 -12.20 1.56 -11.12
C SER A 659 -12.49 2.91 -10.49
N PHE A 660 -11.75 3.27 -9.43
CA PHE A 660 -11.95 4.51 -8.68
C PHE A 660 -10.70 5.38 -8.74
N LEU A 661 -10.89 6.69 -8.75
CA LEU A 661 -9.83 7.68 -8.73
C LEU A 661 -10.05 8.68 -7.59
N ASN A 662 -8.96 9.17 -7.01
CA ASN A 662 -8.94 10.18 -5.97
C ASN A 662 -7.83 11.21 -6.24
N TRP A 663 -8.13 12.47 -5.93
CA TRP A 663 -7.20 13.59 -5.94
C TRP A 663 -7.19 14.24 -4.56
N ASP A 664 -6.07 14.12 -3.85
CA ASP A 664 -5.74 14.93 -2.65
C ASP A 664 -5.14 16.27 -3.08
N GLY A 665 -5.96 17.30 -3.06
CA GLY A 665 -5.63 18.62 -3.53
C GLY A 665 -4.53 19.32 -2.72
N SER A 666 -4.46 19.09 -1.41
CA SER A 666 -3.43 19.63 -0.51
C SER A 666 -2.07 18.95 -0.67
N ASN A 667 -2.05 17.81 -1.38
CA ASN A 667 -0.85 17.11 -1.83
C ASN A 667 -0.48 17.40 -3.30
N GLY A 668 -1.15 18.40 -3.90
CA GLY A 668 -0.88 18.85 -5.26
C GLY A 668 -1.45 17.95 -6.35
N GLU A 669 -2.37 17.05 -6.01
CA GLU A 669 -3.01 16.17 -6.99
C GLU A 669 -4.00 16.96 -7.85
N ILE A 670 -3.90 16.79 -9.16
CA ILE A 670 -4.81 17.36 -10.17
C ILE A 670 -4.64 16.59 -11.48
N LEU A 671 -5.67 16.53 -12.33
CA LEU A 671 -5.59 15.91 -13.66
C LEU A 671 -5.03 14.48 -13.61
N ASP A 672 -3.90 14.21 -14.26
CA ASP A 672 -3.27 12.90 -14.28
C ASP A 672 -2.48 12.58 -13.00
N ARG A 673 -2.12 13.58 -12.19
CA ARG A 673 -1.48 13.41 -10.89
C ARG A 673 -2.55 13.05 -9.86
N ASN A 674 -2.82 11.76 -9.72
CA ASN A 674 -3.87 11.23 -8.84
C ASN A 674 -3.51 9.85 -8.32
N THR A 675 -4.32 9.36 -7.38
CA THR A 675 -4.35 7.94 -7.02
C THR A 675 -5.55 7.23 -7.66
N ARG A 676 -5.42 5.93 -7.89
CA ARG A 676 -6.46 5.12 -8.52
C ARG A 676 -6.39 3.66 -8.13
N THR A 677 -7.49 2.94 -8.32
CA THR A 677 -7.54 1.48 -8.15
C THR A 677 -7.29 0.77 -9.48
N PRO A 678 -6.82 -0.49 -9.49
CA PRO A 678 -7.04 -1.40 -10.63
C PRO A 678 -8.52 -1.61 -10.92
N TRP A 679 -8.81 -2.40 -11.94
CA TRP A 679 -10.18 -2.83 -12.22
C TRP A 679 -10.64 -3.85 -11.17
N TYR A 680 -11.80 -3.60 -10.59
CA TYR A 680 -12.55 -4.48 -9.70
C TYR A 680 -13.87 -4.88 -10.36
N TRP A 681 -14.52 -5.91 -9.83
CA TRP A 681 -15.81 -6.37 -10.30
C TRP A 681 -16.93 -5.83 -9.43
N LEU A 682 -17.88 -5.12 -10.03
CA LEU A 682 -19.16 -4.80 -9.43
C LEU A 682 -20.16 -5.89 -9.80
N VAL A 683 -20.92 -6.38 -8.81
CA VAL A 683 -21.99 -7.35 -9.02
C VAL A 683 -23.26 -6.87 -8.37
N LEU A 684 -24.31 -6.83 -9.18
CA LEU A 684 -25.68 -6.63 -8.73
C LEU A 684 -26.26 -8.02 -8.50
N SER A 685 -26.41 -8.38 -7.22
CA SER A 685 -26.98 -9.66 -6.83
C SER A 685 -28.48 -9.60 -7.06
N ALA A 686 -29.02 -10.41 -7.97
CA ALA A 686 -30.46 -10.54 -8.11
C ALA A 686 -31.08 -10.72 -6.71
N PRO A 687 -32.15 -9.98 -6.37
CA PRO A 687 -32.79 -10.12 -5.07
C PRO A 687 -33.05 -11.61 -4.89
N THR A 688 -32.52 -12.18 -3.80
CA THR A 688 -32.82 -13.58 -3.48
C THR A 688 -34.33 -13.65 -3.42
N GLU A 689 -34.98 -14.31 -4.38
CA GLU A 689 -36.37 -14.72 -4.23
C GLU A 689 -36.40 -15.50 -2.93
N THR A 690 -36.87 -14.82 -1.87
CA THR A 690 -36.78 -15.26 -0.48
C THR A 690 -37.55 -16.55 -0.28
N GLU A 691 -38.44 -16.89 -1.22
CA GLU A 691 -39.18 -18.15 -1.26
C GLU A 691 -38.37 -19.32 -1.83
N GLN A 692 -37.48 -19.15 -2.82
CA GLN A 692 -36.73 -20.28 -3.42
C GLN A 692 -35.44 -20.61 -2.65
N GLY A 693 -34.74 -19.60 -2.14
CA GLY A 693 -33.46 -19.78 -1.43
C GLY A 693 -33.56 -20.49 -0.07
N LEU A 694 -34.75 -20.47 0.56
CA LEU A 694 -35.01 -21.15 1.84
C LEU A 694 -35.53 -22.58 1.68
N VAL A 695 -36.03 -22.97 0.51
CA VAL A 695 -36.60 -24.33 0.29
C VAL A 695 -35.57 -25.41 0.57
N LEU A 696 -34.35 -25.28 0.05
CA LEU A 696 -33.30 -26.28 0.25
C LEU A 696 -32.81 -26.34 1.72
N PRO A 697 -32.45 -25.22 2.38
CA PRO A 697 -32.12 -25.22 3.81
C PRO A 697 -33.22 -25.78 4.72
N VAL A 698 -34.48 -25.44 4.45
CA VAL A 698 -35.64 -25.94 5.20
C VAL A 698 -35.86 -27.43 4.94
N ALA A 699 -35.76 -27.87 3.68
CA ALA A 699 -35.87 -29.28 3.31
C ALA A 699 -34.76 -30.13 3.96
N VAL A 700 -33.51 -29.64 4.00
CA VAL A 700 -32.41 -30.32 4.69
C VAL A 700 -32.64 -30.38 6.20
N SER A 701 -33.08 -29.27 6.82
CA SER A 701 -33.41 -29.23 8.26
C SER A 701 -34.48 -30.27 8.62
N ILE A 702 -35.56 -30.30 7.83
CA ILE A 702 -36.68 -31.25 8.00
C ILE A 702 -36.21 -32.68 7.73
N GLY A 703 -35.42 -32.92 6.69
CA GLY A 703 -34.90 -34.24 6.35
C GLY A 703 -34.02 -34.83 7.47
N VAL A 704 -33.11 -34.02 8.01
CA VAL A 704 -32.25 -34.41 9.15
C VAL A 704 -33.10 -34.67 10.40
N LEU A 705 -34.12 -33.85 10.64
CA LEU A 705 -35.05 -34.04 11.76
C LEU A 705 -35.83 -35.36 11.64
N LEU A 706 -36.40 -35.64 10.46
CA LEU A 706 -37.17 -36.86 10.20
C LEU A 706 -36.30 -38.12 10.28
N LEU A 707 -35.09 -38.07 9.73
CA LEU A 707 -34.12 -39.17 9.83
C LEU A 707 -33.74 -39.43 11.29
N GLY A 708 -33.49 -38.38 12.08
CA GLY A 708 -33.23 -38.50 13.51
C GLY A 708 -34.41 -39.10 14.28
N ILE A 709 -35.64 -38.72 13.96
CA ILE A 709 -36.86 -39.30 14.55
C ILE A 709 -36.97 -40.79 14.23
N LEU A 710 -36.71 -41.18 12.97
CA LEU A 710 -36.74 -42.58 12.54
C LEU A 710 -35.67 -43.42 13.26
N LEU A 711 -34.45 -42.90 13.39
CA LEU A 711 -33.36 -43.56 14.11
C LEU A 711 -33.66 -43.71 15.61
N MET A 712 -34.23 -42.68 16.24
CA MET A 712 -34.66 -42.75 17.65
C MET A 712 -35.80 -43.76 17.86
N ARG A 713 -36.73 -43.88 16.90
CA ARG A 713 -37.81 -44.89 16.94
C ARG A 713 -37.27 -46.31 16.72
N ALA A 714 -36.33 -46.50 15.79
CA ALA A 714 -35.69 -47.79 15.53
C ALA A 714 -34.80 -48.28 16.69
N GLN A 715 -34.18 -47.36 17.43
CA GLN A 715 -33.47 -47.70 18.67
C GLN A 715 -34.42 -48.12 19.80
N ARG A 716 -35.64 -47.56 19.86
CA ARG A 716 -36.67 -47.98 20.83
C ARG A 716 -37.30 -49.34 20.50
N SER A 717 -37.31 -49.78 19.24
CA SER A 717 -37.87 -51.08 18.86
C SER A 717 -36.87 -52.25 18.98
N LYS A 718 -35.61 -51.97 19.33
CA LYS A 718 -34.55 -52.97 19.56
C LYS A 718 -34.09 -53.04 21.02
N GLY A 719 -34.71 -52.25 21.91
CA GLY A 719 -34.41 -52.16 23.34
C GLY A 719 -35.44 -52.91 24.17
#